data_AF-A0A1Y1WP69-F1
#
_entry.id   AF-A0A1Y1WP69-F1
#
_cell.length_a   1.000
_cell.length_b   1.000
_cell.length_c   1.000
_cell.angle_alpha   90.00
_cell.angle_beta   90.00
_cell.angle_gamma   90.00
#
_symmetry.space_group_name_H-M   'P 1'
#
loop_
_entity.id
_entity.type
_entity.pdbx_description
1 polymer ?
#
loop_
_entity_poly.entity_id
_entity_poly.type
_entity_poly.pdbx_seq_one_letter_code
_entity_poly.pdbx_strand_id
1 'polypeptide(L)'
;MLNIKLKLFFILLFFVYNVVSESSFIPKDQRAEIFKLTDNKVAVFRVTIPENEFASLKRKANFVTAYDINAKNDVIKKTVNLINSQNLEEIFPGNDFKKLLPDLPMNKDGYPTIDYTKYLLSDSKFEYIMTEYYVSFIVFKTFNDDSYLNLINVLYVLSGLEMSPDATVDENFLFIMNIFGKDKVTKDEEDGKYYLLDKDEDEDYYEFPFEYEYYDEYYGEEDYGDDNANLEKRRRRVRRQNIKRRGLGRREYEDYNADDFKKLLESYDFSKYDNPAEEEIDEFDFKTKNGTMEVEVNNKKSNFKKITFSLGGHFSRNFAKPAYNIKIRGGKELYGRRQFKLRSDPADPTYLRSKLVSDIHNRLGVPSISANYATLYINDEYMGLFVLTDAYKETWIEYVYGEKDTKLLYKCNISDLTYETRNGFKNENNEITDRKELYEFLAAMTTAQTPSEIEHIFDVDQFVTEIALEYLTSAWDHFMNQHNYYIYKNYKNNKWIYLAYDFDLDLGLNTYETDVTTTQSFDELSYPSLVEKLILNDFDKFNNTIKEIVTNAFNPGVLFPHIDELKAFIKPYVELDKTPDENGKSPGRINLNDDILFSMDQWDESSEFTDINSTISGLKLFILLKYRYICKEYGIQCDPKYLSDDYKTTTAATATKTTTVVPEPTEDVEPTITTTTKTTTTTTTTKTTTKTTTTTTTTTTKTTTTTTTTPEPTKTPEFKCMAEVIGYPCCTSKQTKVYRTDEYGDWSFNFLKLQWCGLTKYEPKTENDEDVCWARKLGYPCCEKCPLLTLYKDSNGSWGLEHLRWCGIIESQCSKN
;
A
#
# COMPACT_ATOMS: atom_id res chain seq x y z
N MET A 1 40.23 -52.88 16.62
CA MET A 1 39.16 -51.88 16.93
C MET A 1 39.48 -50.45 16.45
N LEU A 2 40.74 -50.02 16.39
CA LEU A 2 41.10 -48.64 15.99
C LEU A 2 40.77 -48.29 14.52
N ASN A 3 40.81 -49.29 13.61
CA ASN A 3 40.62 -49.07 12.17
C ASN A 3 39.14 -49.00 11.71
N ILE A 4 38.21 -49.49 12.53
CA ILE A 4 36.76 -49.46 12.23
C ILE A 4 36.15 -48.12 12.68
N LYS A 5 36.60 -47.58 13.82
CA LYS A 5 36.16 -46.26 14.30
C LYS A 5 36.65 -45.11 13.42
N LEU A 6 37.83 -45.23 12.81
CA LEU A 6 38.35 -44.20 11.91
C LEU A 6 37.60 -44.16 10.57
N LYS A 7 37.17 -45.31 10.02
CA LYS A 7 36.32 -45.37 8.83
C LYS A 7 34.90 -44.86 9.09
N LEU A 8 34.30 -45.15 10.25
CA LEU A 8 32.98 -44.59 10.60
C LEU A 8 33.03 -43.07 10.79
N PHE A 9 34.12 -42.51 11.32
CA PHE A 9 34.27 -41.07 11.51
C PHE A 9 34.42 -40.31 10.19
N PHE A 10 35.16 -40.85 9.21
CA PHE A 10 35.26 -40.25 7.87
C PHE A 10 33.97 -40.39 7.04
N ILE A 11 33.21 -41.48 7.22
CA ILE A 11 31.88 -41.62 6.60
C ILE A 11 30.89 -40.61 7.22
N LEU A 12 30.89 -40.41 8.54
CA LEU A 12 30.05 -39.39 9.18
C LEU A 12 30.45 -37.96 8.76
N LEU A 13 31.73 -37.65 8.58
CA LEU A 13 32.16 -36.33 8.09
C LEU A 13 31.78 -36.09 6.63
N PHE A 14 31.72 -37.12 5.79
CA PHE A 14 31.20 -37.00 4.42
C PHE A 14 29.67 -36.83 4.38
N PHE A 15 28.93 -37.40 5.32
CA PHE A 15 27.47 -37.23 5.44
C PHE A 15 27.06 -35.92 6.13
N VAL A 16 27.88 -35.37 7.03
CA VAL A 16 27.55 -34.13 7.78
C VAL A 16 28.05 -32.86 7.08
N TYR A 17 29.05 -32.94 6.19
CA TYR A 17 29.59 -31.74 5.53
C TYR A 17 29.20 -31.57 4.05
N ASN A 18 28.51 -32.54 3.43
CA ASN A 18 28.09 -32.43 2.01
C ASN A 18 26.58 -32.46 1.75
N VAL A 19 25.71 -32.56 2.76
CA VAL A 19 24.26 -32.55 2.53
C VAL A 19 23.49 -31.86 3.66
N VAL A 20 23.86 -30.61 3.99
CA VAL A 20 22.81 -29.60 4.11
C VAL A 20 22.67 -29.08 2.70
N SER A 21 21.90 -29.81 1.89
CA SER A 21 21.58 -29.39 0.54
C SER A 21 20.71 -28.13 0.66
N GLU A 22 21.30 -26.96 0.51
CA GLU A 22 20.59 -25.88 -0.18
C GLU A 22 20.37 -26.36 -1.63
N SER A 23 19.42 -27.27 -1.81
CA SER A 23 18.72 -27.36 -3.08
C SER A 23 17.87 -26.09 -3.12
N SER A 24 18.44 -25.01 -3.61
CA SER A 24 17.69 -23.78 -3.83
C SER A 24 16.40 -24.14 -4.58
N PHE A 25 15.25 -23.63 -4.11
CA PHE A 25 13.94 -23.90 -4.71
C PHE A 25 13.96 -23.74 -6.25
N ILE A 26 14.79 -22.80 -6.71
CA ILE A 26 15.11 -22.53 -8.11
C ILE A 26 16.51 -23.08 -8.43
N PRO A 27 16.68 -23.85 -9.51
CA PRO A 27 17.99 -24.28 -9.99
C PRO A 27 18.98 -23.11 -10.19
N LYS A 28 20.27 -23.37 -9.92
CA LYS A 28 21.34 -22.40 -10.20
C LYS A 28 21.39 -22.17 -11.71
N ASP A 29 21.40 -20.89 -12.12
CA ASP A 29 21.60 -20.38 -13.49
C ASP A 29 20.38 -19.91 -14.31
N GLN A 30 19.18 -19.88 -13.73
CA GLN A 30 17.98 -19.40 -14.44
C GLN A 30 17.61 -17.93 -14.21
N ARG A 31 18.23 -17.25 -13.24
CA ARG A 31 17.88 -15.86 -12.85
C ARG A 31 19.06 -14.90 -12.93
N ALA A 32 18.79 -13.60 -13.02
CA ALA A 32 19.82 -12.56 -12.88
C ALA A 32 20.48 -12.60 -11.49
N GLU A 33 21.74 -12.16 -11.42
CA GLU A 33 22.55 -12.22 -10.21
C GLU A 33 21.92 -11.43 -9.05
N ILE A 34 21.25 -10.30 -9.30
CA ILE A 34 20.56 -9.55 -8.24
C ILE A 34 19.56 -10.41 -7.46
N PHE A 35 18.75 -11.22 -8.16
CA PHE A 35 17.71 -12.03 -7.55
C PHE A 35 18.27 -13.22 -6.78
N LYS A 36 19.42 -13.75 -7.23
CA LYS A 36 20.19 -14.76 -6.49
C LYS A 36 20.78 -14.17 -5.20
N LEU A 37 21.33 -12.95 -5.28
CA LEU A 37 21.94 -12.29 -4.12
C LEU A 37 20.92 -11.87 -3.05
N THR A 38 19.65 -11.72 -3.43
CA THR A 38 18.56 -11.35 -2.53
C THR A 38 17.74 -12.52 -2.00
N ASP A 39 18.03 -13.78 -2.35
CA ASP A 39 17.27 -14.95 -1.88
C ASP A 39 17.20 -15.04 -0.35
N ASN A 40 18.27 -14.62 0.34
CA ASN A 40 18.38 -14.68 1.80
C ASN A 40 18.54 -13.30 2.46
N LYS A 41 18.46 -12.20 1.69
CA LYS A 41 18.56 -10.82 2.21
C LYS A 41 17.76 -9.83 1.39
N VAL A 42 17.00 -9.00 2.08
CA VAL A 42 16.27 -7.89 1.45
C VAL A 42 17.26 -6.81 1.02
N ALA A 43 17.18 -6.37 -0.23
CA ALA A 43 18.03 -5.31 -0.74
C ALA A 43 17.58 -3.94 -0.22
N VAL A 44 18.53 -3.03 0.04
CA VAL A 44 18.20 -1.66 0.42
C VAL A 44 18.47 -0.73 -0.75
N PHE A 45 17.41 -0.10 -1.26
CA PHE A 45 17.47 0.91 -2.31
C PHE A 45 17.35 2.29 -1.67
N ARG A 46 18.33 3.16 -1.89
CA ARG A 46 18.30 4.56 -1.45
C ARG A 46 18.33 5.44 -2.67
N VAL A 47 17.21 6.11 -2.94
CA VAL A 47 17.04 7.04 -4.05
C VAL A 47 17.14 8.46 -3.52
N THR A 48 17.86 9.32 -4.22
CA THR A 48 17.90 10.76 -3.92
C THR A 48 17.45 11.52 -5.15
N ILE A 49 16.43 12.37 -5.00
CA ILE A 49 15.89 13.26 -6.04
C ILE A 49 15.78 14.70 -5.49
N PRO A 50 15.71 15.73 -6.33
CA PRO A 50 15.49 17.11 -5.88
C PRO A 50 14.20 17.24 -5.04
N GLU A 51 14.25 18.02 -3.95
CA GLU A 51 13.11 18.19 -3.02
C GLU A 51 11.82 18.66 -3.71
N ASN A 52 11.93 19.59 -4.67
CA ASN A 52 10.78 20.05 -5.45
C ASN A 52 10.17 18.94 -6.32
N GLU A 53 10.99 18.04 -6.84
CA GLU A 53 10.50 16.88 -7.60
C GLU A 53 9.91 15.82 -6.68
N PHE A 54 10.42 15.66 -5.46
CA PHE A 54 9.83 14.77 -4.47
C PHE A 54 8.45 15.25 -4.00
N ALA A 55 8.30 16.55 -3.76
CA ALA A 55 7.01 17.17 -3.50
C ALA A 55 6.05 16.97 -4.69
N SER A 56 6.52 17.17 -5.93
CA SER A 56 5.72 16.88 -7.13
C SER A 56 5.34 15.40 -7.23
N LEU A 57 6.21 14.46 -6.83
CA LEU A 57 5.90 13.04 -6.81
C LEU A 57 4.75 12.75 -5.85
N LYS A 58 4.84 13.26 -4.62
CA LYS A 58 3.79 13.10 -3.59
C LYS A 58 2.47 13.72 -4.04
N ARG A 59 2.50 14.94 -4.59
CA ARG A 59 1.32 15.59 -5.18
C ARG A 59 0.65 14.73 -6.24
N LYS A 60 1.43 14.23 -7.20
CA LYS A 60 0.93 13.39 -8.29
C LYS A 60 0.39 12.05 -7.81
N ALA A 61 0.99 11.47 -6.76
CA ALA A 61 0.47 10.28 -6.11
C ALA A 61 -0.90 10.51 -5.44
N ASN A 62 -1.26 11.75 -5.12
CA ASN A 62 -2.56 12.15 -4.57
C ASN A 62 -3.56 12.62 -5.62
N PHE A 63 -3.27 12.46 -6.92
CA PHE A 63 -4.11 12.95 -8.02
C PHE A 63 -4.38 14.46 -7.95
N VAL A 64 -3.41 15.22 -7.44
CA VAL A 64 -3.45 16.69 -7.44
C VAL A 64 -2.65 17.19 -8.64
N THR A 65 -3.26 18.04 -9.44
CA THR A 65 -2.69 18.65 -10.63
C THR A 65 -1.92 19.94 -10.31
N ALA A 66 -1.17 20.44 -11.29
CA ALA A 66 -0.65 21.82 -11.20
C ALA A 66 -1.79 22.86 -11.28
N TYR A 67 -2.90 22.52 -11.92
CA TYR A 67 -4.09 23.37 -12.02
C TYR A 67 -4.70 23.62 -10.65
N ASP A 68 -4.83 22.59 -9.81
CA ASP A 68 -5.38 22.72 -8.46
C ASP A 68 -4.58 23.74 -7.62
N ILE A 69 -3.25 23.69 -7.70
CA ILE A 69 -2.37 24.66 -7.03
C ILE A 69 -2.54 26.06 -7.61
N ASN A 70 -2.63 26.19 -8.93
CA ASN A 70 -2.83 27.48 -9.59
C ASN A 70 -4.17 28.12 -9.22
N ALA A 71 -5.24 27.33 -9.12
CA ALA A 71 -6.54 27.80 -8.67
C ALA A 71 -6.47 28.34 -7.23
N LYS A 72 -5.83 27.61 -6.31
CA LYS A 72 -5.64 28.11 -4.92
C LYS A 72 -4.75 29.35 -4.87
N ASN A 73 -3.72 29.43 -5.71
CA ASN A 73 -2.86 30.60 -5.85
C ASN A 73 -3.60 31.82 -6.39
N ASP A 74 -4.57 31.64 -7.28
CA ASP A 74 -5.41 32.73 -7.77
C ASP A 74 -6.32 33.27 -6.66
N VAL A 75 -6.93 32.39 -5.86
CA VAL A 75 -7.70 32.80 -4.66
C VAL A 75 -6.81 33.61 -3.71
N ILE A 76 -5.61 33.11 -3.37
CA ILE A 76 -4.64 33.83 -2.51
C ILE A 76 -4.33 35.23 -3.08
N LYS A 77 -4.04 35.32 -4.38
CA LYS A 77 -3.75 36.58 -5.06
C LYS A 77 -4.94 37.53 -4.97
N LYS A 78 -6.16 37.07 -5.28
CA LYS A 78 -7.38 37.87 -5.22
C LYS A 78 -7.68 38.35 -3.80
N THR A 79 -7.54 37.49 -2.80
CA THR A 79 -7.72 37.86 -1.39
C THR A 79 -6.74 38.94 -0.95
N VAL A 80 -5.44 38.81 -1.25
CA VAL A 80 -4.45 39.84 -0.88
C VAL A 80 -4.70 41.16 -1.63
N ASN A 81 -5.06 41.10 -2.91
CA ASN A 81 -5.39 42.30 -3.69
C ASN A 81 -6.64 43.00 -3.15
N LEU A 82 -7.64 42.25 -2.69
CA LEU A 82 -8.82 42.79 -2.04
C LEU A 82 -8.46 43.52 -0.74
N ILE A 83 -7.58 42.95 0.10
CA ILE A 83 -7.11 43.62 1.32
C ILE A 83 -6.38 44.92 0.96
N ASN A 84 -5.52 44.90 -0.07
CA ASN A 84 -4.81 46.09 -0.54
C ASN A 84 -5.73 47.17 -1.13
N SER A 85 -6.94 46.83 -1.58
CA SER A 85 -7.88 47.81 -2.13
C SER A 85 -8.71 48.53 -1.06
N GLN A 86 -8.63 48.10 0.21
CA GLN A 86 -9.37 48.72 1.31
C GLN A 86 -8.57 49.86 1.95
N ASN A 87 -9.23 51.01 2.18
CA ASN A 87 -8.65 52.11 2.95
C ASN A 87 -8.88 51.89 4.45
N LEU A 88 -7.89 51.35 5.16
CA LEU A 88 -8.07 51.00 6.57
C LEU A 88 -8.26 52.23 7.48
N GLU A 89 -7.70 53.39 7.11
CA GLU A 89 -7.87 54.64 7.87
C GLU A 89 -9.28 55.23 7.75
N GLU A 90 -9.92 55.04 6.59
CA GLU A 90 -11.33 55.41 6.38
C GLU A 90 -12.29 54.44 7.07
N ILE A 91 -12.01 53.13 6.96
CA ILE A 91 -12.87 52.08 7.52
C ILE A 91 -12.83 52.08 9.05
N PHE A 92 -11.65 52.24 9.66
CA PHE A 92 -11.48 52.21 11.12
C PHE A 92 -10.84 53.51 11.63
N PRO A 93 -11.57 54.64 11.59
CA PRO A 93 -11.02 55.94 11.91
C PRO A 93 -10.56 56.02 13.37
N GLY A 94 -9.51 56.80 13.64
CA GLY A 94 -8.99 57.04 14.99
C GLY A 94 -8.02 55.98 15.52
N ASN A 95 -7.65 54.98 14.71
CA ASN A 95 -6.67 53.96 15.05
C ASN A 95 -5.26 54.29 14.53
N ASP A 96 -4.22 54.01 15.33
CA ASP A 96 -2.81 54.11 14.89
C ASP A 96 -2.31 52.73 14.44
N PHE A 97 -2.43 52.45 13.15
CA PHE A 97 -2.07 51.15 12.58
C PHE A 97 -0.58 50.83 12.69
N LYS A 98 0.31 51.82 12.73
CA LYS A 98 1.75 51.58 12.93
C LYS A 98 2.05 51.03 14.32
N LYS A 99 1.19 51.34 15.29
CA LYS A 99 1.27 50.81 16.66
C LYS A 99 0.53 49.48 16.80
N LEU A 100 -0.63 49.34 16.18
CA LEU A 100 -1.47 48.14 16.29
C LEU A 100 -0.94 46.97 15.44
N LEU A 101 -0.45 47.26 14.25
CA LEU A 101 0.02 46.30 13.25
C LEU A 101 1.35 46.79 12.64
N PRO A 102 2.46 46.78 13.42
CA PRO A 102 3.73 47.36 13.00
C PRO A 102 4.33 46.70 11.74
N ASP A 103 4.01 45.43 11.50
CA ASP A 103 4.52 44.64 10.37
C ASP A 103 3.67 44.81 9.09
N LEU A 104 2.51 45.46 9.16
CA LEU A 104 1.62 45.65 8.01
C LEU A 104 2.18 46.76 7.09
N PRO A 105 2.59 46.44 5.85
CA PRO A 105 3.05 47.47 4.92
C PRO A 105 1.87 48.31 4.44
N MET A 106 1.95 49.63 4.62
CA MET A 106 0.90 50.58 4.20
C MET A 106 1.49 51.77 3.45
N ASN A 107 0.73 52.30 2.49
CA ASN A 107 1.05 53.57 1.84
C ASN A 107 0.60 54.77 2.70
N LYS A 108 0.87 55.99 2.22
CA LYS A 108 0.53 57.23 2.94
C LYS A 108 -0.96 57.59 2.91
N ASP A 109 -1.73 56.93 2.06
CA ASP A 109 -3.14 57.22 1.81
C ASP A 109 -4.06 56.23 2.56
N GLY A 110 -3.50 55.39 3.44
CA GLY A 110 -4.26 54.47 4.30
C GLY A 110 -4.48 53.07 3.73
N TYR A 111 -3.90 52.74 2.56
CA TYR A 111 -4.07 51.43 1.92
C TYR A 111 -2.91 50.48 2.24
N PRO A 112 -3.18 49.18 2.50
CA PRO A 112 -2.15 48.16 2.57
C PRO A 112 -1.40 47.99 1.23
N THR A 113 -0.15 47.54 1.31
CA THR A 113 0.75 47.30 0.16
C THR A 113 1.42 45.92 0.26
N ILE A 114 0.61 44.92 0.60
CA ILE A 114 1.04 43.54 0.82
C ILE A 114 1.42 42.87 -0.51
N ASP A 115 2.59 42.24 -0.56
CA ASP A 115 3.04 41.48 -1.73
C ASP A 115 2.44 40.06 -1.74
N TYR A 116 1.45 39.82 -2.61
CA TYR A 116 0.80 38.49 -2.70
C TYR A 116 1.75 37.37 -3.13
N THR A 117 2.86 37.70 -3.83
CA THR A 117 3.78 36.68 -4.36
C THR A 117 4.49 35.89 -3.27
N LYS A 118 4.52 36.42 -2.05
CA LYS A 118 5.10 35.76 -0.86
C LYS A 118 4.27 34.58 -0.38
N TYR A 119 2.95 34.62 -0.62
CA TYR A 119 2.00 33.60 -0.16
C TYR A 119 1.73 32.51 -1.18
N LEU A 120 2.29 32.59 -2.39
CA LEU A 120 2.04 31.58 -3.43
C LEU A 120 2.55 30.20 -2.98
N LEU A 121 1.69 29.20 -3.17
CA LEU A 121 1.93 27.80 -2.90
C LEU A 121 2.84 27.21 -3.98
N SER A 122 3.94 26.60 -3.52
CA SER A 122 4.75 25.64 -4.28
C SER A 122 4.26 24.22 -4.01
N ASP A 123 4.71 23.24 -4.81
CA ASP A 123 4.43 21.81 -4.55
C ASP A 123 4.79 21.40 -3.10
N SER A 124 5.92 21.89 -2.58
CA SER A 124 6.37 21.62 -1.22
C SER A 124 5.52 22.29 -0.13
N LYS A 125 5.04 23.52 -0.37
CA LYS A 125 4.11 24.18 0.55
C LYS A 125 2.73 23.50 0.51
N PHE A 126 2.28 23.09 -0.68
CA PHE A 126 0.98 22.45 -0.87
C PHE A 126 0.91 21.08 -0.19
N GLU A 127 2.00 20.29 -0.19
CA GLU A 127 2.06 18.99 0.51
C GLU A 127 1.59 19.08 1.97
N TYR A 128 1.98 20.14 2.68
CA TYR A 128 1.61 20.36 4.07
C TYR A 128 0.13 20.72 4.28
N ILE A 129 -0.59 21.05 3.20
CA ILE A 129 -1.98 21.51 3.22
C ILE A 129 -2.90 20.52 2.47
N MET A 130 -2.35 19.51 1.78
CA MET A 130 -3.12 18.51 1.01
C MET A 130 -4.15 17.72 1.82
N THR A 131 -4.03 17.67 3.14
CA THR A 131 -5.00 17.01 4.01
C THR A 131 -6.31 17.78 4.15
N GLU A 132 -6.36 19.05 3.74
CA GLU A 132 -7.48 19.95 3.97
C GLU A 132 -8.25 20.23 2.67
N TYR A 133 -9.54 19.91 2.65
CA TYR A 133 -10.37 20.06 1.47
C TYR A 133 -10.88 21.49 1.24
N TYR A 134 -11.01 22.30 2.29
CA TYR A 134 -11.66 23.61 2.21
C TYR A 134 -10.68 24.73 1.85
N VAL A 135 -11.05 25.55 0.86
CA VAL A 135 -10.27 26.72 0.43
C VAL A 135 -10.01 27.69 1.56
N SER A 136 -11.02 27.95 2.39
CA SER A 136 -10.89 28.81 3.58
C SER A 136 -9.78 28.30 4.52
N PHE A 137 -9.64 27.00 4.69
CA PHE A 137 -8.61 26.40 5.55
C PHE A 137 -7.23 26.48 4.92
N ILE A 138 -7.14 26.26 3.59
CA ILE A 138 -5.90 26.44 2.83
C ILE A 138 -5.42 27.89 2.95
N VAL A 139 -6.31 28.86 2.73
CA VAL A 139 -6.02 30.29 2.85
C VAL A 139 -5.62 30.64 4.28
N PHE A 140 -6.36 30.14 5.29
CA PHE A 140 -6.03 30.36 6.69
C PHE A 140 -4.62 29.91 7.02
N LYS A 141 -4.28 28.65 6.69
CA LYS A 141 -2.97 28.06 6.98
C LYS A 141 -1.86 28.84 6.26
N THR A 142 -2.09 29.17 4.99
CA THR A 142 -1.15 29.94 4.18
C THR A 142 -0.86 31.31 4.79
N PHE A 143 -1.88 31.99 5.32
CA PHE A 143 -1.77 33.33 5.91
C PHE A 143 -1.27 33.32 7.35
N ASN A 144 -1.47 32.22 8.08
CA ASN A 144 -1.06 32.09 9.47
C ASN A 144 0.42 31.69 9.61
N ASP A 145 0.90 30.81 8.73
CA ASP A 145 2.22 30.19 8.86
C ASP A 145 3.32 30.90 8.04
N ASP A 146 3.00 31.97 7.29
CA ASP A 146 3.99 32.64 6.44
C ASP A 146 4.91 33.59 7.22
N SER A 147 6.21 33.45 6.98
CA SER A 147 7.26 34.27 7.60
C SER A 147 7.31 35.74 7.16
N TYR A 148 6.63 36.10 6.06
CA TYR A 148 6.59 37.47 5.54
C TYR A 148 5.71 38.38 6.41
N LEU A 149 4.45 37.99 6.61
CA LEU A 149 3.47 38.70 7.41
C LEU A 149 2.34 37.72 7.74
N ASN A 150 2.01 37.58 9.02
CA ASN A 150 0.85 36.78 9.43
C ASN A 150 -0.43 37.58 9.16
N LEU A 151 -1.10 37.30 8.04
CA LEU A 151 -2.33 37.99 7.64
C LEU A 151 -3.52 37.61 8.51
N ILE A 152 -3.50 36.45 9.16
CA ILE A 152 -4.53 36.08 10.14
C ILE A 152 -4.47 37.00 11.36
N ASN A 153 -3.27 37.37 11.84
CA ASN A 153 -3.13 38.38 12.89
C ASN A 153 -3.72 39.73 12.46
N VAL A 154 -3.46 40.16 11.22
CA VAL A 154 -4.01 41.42 10.69
C VAL A 154 -5.54 41.38 10.74
N LEU A 155 -6.17 40.35 10.17
CA LEU A 155 -7.63 40.21 10.14
C LEU A 155 -8.24 40.04 11.54
N TYR A 156 -7.57 39.30 12.42
CA TYR A 156 -7.95 39.16 13.82
C TYR A 156 -7.93 40.51 14.56
N VAL A 157 -6.92 41.36 14.34
CA VAL A 157 -6.89 42.68 14.97
C VAL A 157 -7.97 43.59 14.39
N LEU A 158 -8.11 43.65 13.06
CA LEU A 158 -9.06 44.52 12.37
C LEU A 158 -10.51 44.20 12.74
N SER A 159 -10.88 42.92 12.82
CA SER A 159 -12.24 42.50 13.22
C SER A 159 -12.64 42.95 14.63
N GLY A 160 -11.69 43.35 15.48
CA GLY A 160 -11.95 43.89 16.80
C GLY A 160 -12.01 45.41 16.90
N LEU A 161 -11.93 46.14 15.79
CA LEU A 161 -11.98 47.61 15.75
C LEU A 161 -13.39 48.09 15.39
N GLU A 162 -13.76 49.29 15.88
CA GLU A 162 -15.00 49.94 15.49
C GLU A 162 -14.91 50.49 14.06
N MET A 163 -15.89 50.13 13.23
CA MET A 163 -16.00 50.60 11.84
C MET A 163 -16.75 51.92 11.75
N SER A 164 -16.35 52.78 10.81
CA SER A 164 -17.08 54.00 10.46
C SER A 164 -18.44 53.65 9.83
N PRO A 165 -19.55 54.26 10.30
CA PRO A 165 -20.87 54.05 9.70
C PRO A 165 -20.98 54.62 8.27
N ASP A 166 -20.06 55.52 7.90
CA ASP A 166 -20.03 56.19 6.59
C ASP A 166 -19.02 55.56 5.61
N ALA A 167 -18.22 54.58 6.05
CA ALA A 167 -17.23 53.94 5.20
C ALA A 167 -17.88 52.97 4.21
N THR A 168 -17.44 53.01 2.95
CA THR A 168 -17.81 52.00 1.95
C THR A 168 -16.83 50.83 2.06
N VAL A 169 -17.32 49.65 2.39
CA VAL A 169 -16.51 48.45 2.59
C VAL A 169 -16.94 47.36 1.63
N ASP A 170 -15.96 46.72 1.00
CA ASP A 170 -16.24 45.60 0.09
C ASP A 170 -16.86 44.42 0.87
N GLU A 171 -17.96 43.86 0.34
CA GLU A 171 -18.69 42.76 1.00
C GLU A 171 -17.82 41.51 1.17
N ASN A 172 -16.94 41.20 0.20
CA ASN A 172 -16.02 40.08 0.30
C ASN A 172 -14.95 40.33 1.37
N PHE A 173 -14.56 41.59 1.57
CA PHE A 173 -13.59 41.94 2.63
C PHE A 173 -14.23 41.76 4.01
N LEU A 174 -15.49 42.17 4.18
CA LEU A 174 -16.26 41.90 5.40
C LEU A 174 -16.39 40.40 5.66
N PHE A 175 -16.68 39.62 4.62
CA PHE A 175 -16.77 38.17 4.71
C PHE A 175 -15.47 37.53 5.19
N ILE A 176 -14.32 37.91 4.60
CA ILE A 176 -13.00 37.43 5.00
C ILE A 176 -12.68 37.83 6.45
N MET A 177 -13.01 39.07 6.85
CA MET A 177 -12.84 39.50 8.24
C MET A 177 -13.73 38.74 9.23
N ASN A 178 -14.90 38.25 8.80
CA ASN A 178 -15.78 37.44 9.65
C ASN A 178 -15.19 36.03 9.85
N ILE A 179 -14.77 35.37 8.77
CA ILE A 179 -14.21 34.00 8.85
C ILE A 179 -12.86 33.99 9.59
N PHE A 180 -12.00 34.98 9.36
CA PHE A 180 -10.66 35.04 9.94
C PHE A 180 -10.53 36.05 11.10
N GLY A 181 -11.67 36.53 11.62
CA GLY A 181 -11.75 37.49 12.71
C GLY A 181 -11.89 36.85 14.10
N LYS A 182 -11.98 37.71 15.13
CA LYS A 182 -12.03 37.30 16.55
C LYS A 182 -13.18 36.37 16.92
N ASP A 183 -14.25 36.36 16.14
CA ASP A 183 -15.44 35.54 16.41
C ASP A 183 -15.22 34.07 16.03
N LYS A 184 -14.36 33.81 15.03
CA LYS A 184 -14.12 32.46 14.48
C LYS A 184 -12.64 32.03 14.59
N VAL A 185 -11.75 32.92 15.03
CA VAL A 185 -10.31 32.65 15.26
C VAL A 185 -9.95 32.91 16.71
N THR A 186 -9.16 32.01 17.31
CA THR A 186 -8.55 32.19 18.62
C THR A 186 -7.02 32.26 18.52
N LYS A 187 -6.40 32.88 19.52
CA LYS A 187 -4.95 32.96 19.65
C LYS A 187 -4.52 32.16 20.87
N ASP A 188 -3.61 31.21 20.69
CA ASP A 188 -3.01 30.48 21.80
C ASP A 188 -1.97 31.39 22.48
N GLU A 189 -2.08 31.52 23.80
CA GLU A 189 -1.23 32.39 24.61
C GLU A 189 0.16 31.77 24.88
N GLU A 190 0.32 30.46 24.76
CA GLU A 190 1.56 29.71 25.01
C GLU A 190 2.52 29.81 23.82
N ASP A 191 2.02 29.66 22.58
CA ASP A 191 2.85 29.68 21.37
C ASP A 191 2.62 30.89 20.45
N GLY A 192 1.61 31.70 20.74
CA GLY A 192 1.29 32.92 20.00
C GLY A 192 0.64 32.67 18.63
N LYS A 193 0.25 31.44 18.29
CA LYS A 193 -0.35 31.07 17.00
C LYS A 193 -1.87 31.25 16.99
N TYR A 194 -2.41 31.40 15.79
CA TYR A 194 -3.86 31.52 15.57
C TYR A 194 -4.45 30.19 15.13
N TYR A 195 -5.68 29.92 15.57
CA TYR A 195 -6.41 28.69 15.28
C TYR A 195 -7.86 29.03 14.93
N LEU A 196 -8.41 28.37 13.91
CA LEU A 196 -9.84 28.43 13.63
C LEU A 196 -10.60 27.68 14.74
N LEU A 197 -11.67 28.29 15.25
CA LEU A 197 -12.60 27.66 16.19
C LEU A 197 -13.47 26.67 15.38
N ASP A 198 -13.46 25.40 15.78
CA ASP A 198 -13.97 24.28 14.97
C ASP A 198 -15.48 24.34 14.64
N LYS A 199 -15.78 23.70 13.51
CA LYS A 199 -16.99 23.57 12.70
C LYS A 199 -18.24 23.20 13.49
N ASP A 200 -19.34 23.93 13.28
CA ASP A 200 -20.65 23.29 13.34
C ASP A 200 -20.85 22.54 12.03
N GLU A 201 -21.08 21.23 12.11
CA GLU A 201 -21.36 20.35 10.95
C GLU A 201 -22.63 20.74 10.17
N ASP A 202 -23.39 21.71 10.71
CA ASP A 202 -24.66 22.20 10.18
C ASP A 202 -24.59 23.66 9.67
N GLU A 203 -23.44 24.35 9.74
CA GLU A 203 -23.31 25.69 9.14
C GLU A 203 -22.97 25.56 7.65
N ASP A 204 -23.96 25.93 6.82
CA ASP A 204 -23.91 25.99 5.35
C ASP A 204 -22.52 26.30 4.79
N TYR A 205 -22.14 25.50 3.80
CA TYR A 205 -20.92 25.60 2.98
C TYR A 205 -20.61 27.07 2.64
N TYR A 206 -19.75 27.72 3.43
CA TYR A 206 -19.32 29.08 3.13
C TYR A 206 -18.38 29.01 1.92
N GLU A 207 -18.95 29.14 0.72
CA GLU A 207 -18.20 29.35 -0.52
C GLU A 207 -17.20 30.49 -0.29
N PHE A 208 -15.90 30.17 -0.33
CA PHE A 208 -14.91 31.20 -0.09
C PHE A 208 -14.92 32.17 -1.30
N PRO A 209 -14.84 33.50 -1.09
CA PRO A 209 -14.82 34.44 -2.19
C PRO A 209 -13.79 34.03 -3.24
N PHE A 210 -14.17 34.13 -4.52
CA PHE A 210 -13.35 33.83 -5.68
C PHE A 210 -13.11 32.33 -5.99
N GLU A 211 -13.69 31.40 -5.23
CA GLU A 211 -13.50 29.96 -5.43
C GLU A 211 -14.04 29.46 -6.79
N TYR A 212 -15.19 29.99 -7.25
CA TYR A 212 -15.87 29.52 -8.46
C TYR A 212 -15.57 30.33 -9.73
N GLU A 213 -15.08 31.57 -9.61
CA GLU A 213 -14.78 32.43 -10.77
C GLU A 213 -13.68 31.85 -11.69
N TYR A 214 -12.81 30.98 -11.17
CA TYR A 214 -11.73 30.34 -11.94
C TYR A 214 -12.18 29.04 -12.64
N TYR A 215 -13.23 28.38 -12.14
CA TYR A 215 -13.80 27.17 -12.74
C TYR A 215 -14.64 27.50 -13.98
N ASP A 216 -15.43 28.58 -13.94
CA ASP A 216 -16.28 29.00 -15.06
C ASP A 216 -15.48 29.50 -16.27
N GLU A 217 -14.32 30.13 -16.06
CA GLU A 217 -13.45 30.63 -17.14
C GLU A 217 -12.77 29.49 -17.93
N TYR A 218 -12.60 28.31 -17.32
CA TYR A 218 -11.82 27.20 -17.90
C TYR A 218 -12.66 26.00 -18.37
N TYR A 219 -13.75 25.67 -17.68
CA TYR A 219 -14.58 24.52 -18.01
C TYR A 219 -15.84 24.86 -18.81
N GLY A 220 -16.18 26.16 -18.96
CA GLY A 220 -17.42 26.59 -19.59
C GLY A 220 -18.66 26.20 -18.79
N GLU A 221 -19.77 26.90 -19.01
CA GLU A 221 -21.06 26.61 -18.39
C GLU A 221 -21.57 25.19 -18.78
N GLU A 222 -21.12 24.15 -18.10
CA GLU A 222 -21.79 22.83 -18.11
C GLU A 222 -22.07 22.34 -16.68
N ASP A 223 -23.25 22.74 -16.21
CA ASP A 223 -24.16 22.00 -15.32
C ASP A 223 -23.57 21.47 -13.99
N TYR A 224 -23.52 22.36 -12.99
CA TYR A 224 -23.29 22.01 -11.59
C TYR A 224 -24.46 21.17 -11.04
N GLY A 225 -24.20 19.88 -10.87
CA GLY A 225 -25.09 18.96 -10.18
C GLY A 225 -24.30 17.91 -9.40
N ASP A 226 -24.22 18.14 -8.07
CA ASP A 226 -23.97 17.19 -6.98
C ASP A 226 -22.54 16.58 -6.90
N ASP A 227 -21.78 16.96 -5.87
CA ASP A 227 -20.42 16.46 -5.60
C ASP A 227 -20.39 14.96 -5.26
N ASN A 228 -21.49 14.38 -4.78
CA ASN A 228 -21.62 12.94 -4.63
C ASN A 228 -21.76 12.24 -6.00
N ALA A 229 -22.29 12.96 -6.99
CA ALA A 229 -22.38 12.49 -8.36
C ALA A 229 -21.01 12.47 -9.06
N ASN A 230 -19.94 13.07 -8.55
CA ASN A 230 -18.60 12.95 -9.18
C ASN A 230 -17.89 11.66 -8.77
N LEU A 231 -18.03 11.21 -7.52
CA LEU A 231 -17.57 9.88 -7.08
C LEU A 231 -18.45 8.78 -7.67
N GLU A 232 -19.76 9.01 -7.74
CA GLU A 232 -20.69 8.06 -8.38
C GLU A 232 -20.61 8.12 -9.92
N LYS A 233 -20.28 9.24 -10.57
CA LYS A 233 -19.94 9.34 -12.01
C LYS A 233 -18.58 8.71 -12.30
N ARG A 234 -17.60 8.77 -11.40
CA ARG A 234 -16.34 8.00 -11.50
C ARG A 234 -16.61 6.50 -11.37
N ARG A 235 -17.39 6.07 -10.36
CA ARG A 235 -17.85 4.66 -10.21
C ARG A 235 -18.77 4.22 -11.36
N ARG A 236 -19.57 5.11 -11.96
CA ARG A 236 -20.42 4.87 -13.14
C ARG A 236 -19.65 4.98 -14.45
N ARG A 237 -18.52 5.70 -14.55
CA ARG A 237 -17.59 5.68 -15.70
C ARG A 237 -16.78 4.39 -15.70
N VAL A 238 -16.31 3.95 -14.53
CA VAL A 238 -15.69 2.62 -14.35
C VAL A 238 -16.73 1.51 -14.58
N ARG A 239 -17.95 1.62 -14.01
CA ARG A 239 -19.05 0.70 -14.35
C ARG A 239 -19.53 0.80 -15.79
N ARG A 240 -19.50 1.95 -16.48
CA ARG A 240 -19.86 2.06 -17.91
C ARG A 240 -18.75 1.58 -18.83
N GLN A 241 -17.47 1.69 -18.45
CA GLN A 241 -16.37 1.01 -19.11
C GLN A 241 -16.48 -0.50 -18.91
N ASN A 242 -16.86 -0.96 -17.71
CA ASN A 242 -17.07 -2.39 -17.42
C ASN A 242 -18.40 -2.96 -17.94
N ILE A 243 -19.45 -2.15 -18.10
CA ILE A 243 -20.73 -2.53 -18.73
C ILE A 243 -20.62 -2.45 -20.26
N LYS A 244 -19.80 -1.55 -20.83
CA LYS A 244 -19.36 -1.66 -22.24
C LYS A 244 -18.48 -2.87 -22.48
N ARG A 245 -17.73 -3.36 -21.47
CA ARG A 245 -17.01 -4.65 -21.53
C ARG A 245 -17.94 -5.86 -21.45
N ARG A 246 -19.02 -5.82 -20.65
CA ARG A 246 -20.10 -6.84 -20.66
C ARG A 246 -21.01 -6.78 -21.89
N GLY A 247 -20.91 -5.71 -22.68
CA GLY A 247 -21.61 -5.51 -23.96
C GLY A 247 -20.78 -5.86 -25.20
N LEU A 248 -19.61 -6.49 -25.05
CA LEU A 248 -19.00 -7.25 -26.13
C LEU A 248 -19.71 -8.60 -26.24
N GLY A 249 -21.01 -8.55 -26.52
CA GLY A 249 -21.64 -9.66 -27.21
C GLY A 249 -20.80 -9.96 -28.44
N ARG A 250 -20.57 -11.25 -28.71
CA ARG A 250 -19.93 -11.80 -29.93
C ARG A 250 -19.82 -10.70 -30.99
N ARG A 251 -18.65 -10.05 -31.12
CA ARG A 251 -18.43 -9.24 -32.32
C ARG A 251 -18.62 -10.24 -33.45
N GLU A 252 -19.58 -9.99 -34.33
CA GLU A 252 -19.62 -10.66 -35.62
C GLU A 252 -18.33 -10.23 -36.32
N TYR A 253 -17.29 -11.03 -36.15
CA TYR A 253 -16.03 -10.86 -36.84
C TYR A 253 -16.29 -11.26 -38.29
N GLU A 254 -15.92 -10.38 -39.23
CA GLU A 254 -15.82 -10.79 -40.63
C GLU A 254 -14.76 -11.90 -40.70
N ASP A 255 -15.15 -13.10 -41.12
CA ASP A 255 -14.23 -14.22 -41.33
C ASP A 255 -13.28 -13.88 -42.49
N TYR A 256 -12.14 -13.29 -42.18
CA TYR A 256 -11.05 -13.09 -43.13
C TYR A 256 -10.36 -14.45 -43.37
N ASN A 257 -10.35 -14.93 -44.61
CA ASN A 257 -9.52 -16.08 -44.98
C ASN A 257 -8.06 -15.64 -45.24
N ALA A 258 -7.15 -16.61 -45.37
CA ALA A 258 -5.73 -16.34 -45.58
C ALA A 258 -5.44 -15.48 -46.84
N ASP A 259 -6.24 -15.61 -47.90
CA ASP A 259 -6.09 -14.83 -49.13
C ASP A 259 -6.54 -13.37 -48.93
N ASP A 260 -7.56 -13.13 -48.11
CA ASP A 260 -8.03 -11.79 -47.77
C ASP A 260 -7.01 -11.06 -46.88
N PHE A 261 -6.39 -11.76 -45.92
CA PHE A 261 -5.28 -11.21 -45.14
C PHE A 261 -4.05 -10.92 -45.98
N LYS A 262 -3.71 -11.80 -46.93
CA LYS A 262 -2.59 -11.57 -47.83
C LYS A 262 -2.81 -10.32 -48.69
N LYS A 263 -4.00 -10.14 -49.27
CA LYS A 263 -4.36 -8.92 -50.00
C LYS A 263 -4.37 -7.69 -49.10
N LEU A 264 -4.86 -7.84 -47.86
CA LEU A 264 -4.84 -6.76 -46.88
C LEU A 264 -3.39 -6.34 -46.62
N LEU A 265 -2.50 -7.27 -46.24
CA LEU A 265 -1.08 -7.00 -45.97
C LEU A 265 -0.33 -6.44 -47.18
N GLU A 266 -0.59 -6.94 -48.39
CA GLU A 266 0.02 -6.46 -49.64
C GLU A 266 -0.43 -5.04 -50.03
N SER A 267 -1.65 -4.66 -49.66
CA SER A 267 -2.21 -3.32 -49.90
C SER A 267 -2.04 -2.37 -48.70
N TYR A 268 -1.58 -2.88 -47.55
CA TYR A 268 -1.47 -2.13 -46.31
C TYR A 268 -0.26 -1.22 -46.32
N ASP A 269 -0.49 0.09 -46.19
CA ASP A 269 0.58 1.06 -45.98
C ASP A 269 0.91 1.15 -44.48
N PHE A 270 1.88 0.33 -44.05
CA PHE A 270 2.37 0.30 -42.67
C PHE A 270 2.91 1.63 -42.16
N SER A 271 3.13 2.63 -43.03
CA SER A 271 3.58 3.97 -42.64
C SER A 271 2.45 4.95 -42.28
N LYS A 272 1.18 4.59 -42.53
CA LYS A 272 0.03 5.51 -42.40
C LYS A 272 -0.76 5.42 -41.10
N TYR A 273 -0.46 4.45 -40.24
CA TYR A 273 -1.05 4.34 -38.90
C TYR A 273 0.03 4.47 -37.83
N ASP A 274 0.64 5.65 -37.75
CA ASP A 274 1.21 6.15 -36.51
C ASP A 274 0.09 6.88 -35.77
N ASN A 275 -0.61 6.15 -34.91
CA ASN A 275 -1.00 6.72 -33.61
C ASN A 275 -1.32 5.54 -32.68
N PRO A 276 -0.36 5.02 -31.89
CA PRO A 276 -0.75 4.70 -30.52
C PRO A 276 -1.46 5.96 -30.04
N ALA A 277 -2.74 5.86 -29.63
CA ALA A 277 -3.53 6.97 -29.11
C ALA A 277 -2.58 7.99 -28.47
N GLU A 278 -2.43 9.18 -29.09
CA GLU A 278 -1.48 10.23 -28.66
C GLU A 278 -1.34 10.09 -27.17
N GLU A 279 -0.17 9.65 -26.70
CA GLU A 279 0.03 9.13 -25.35
C GLU A 279 -0.56 10.17 -24.41
N GLU A 280 -1.81 9.95 -23.97
CA GLU A 280 -2.59 10.98 -23.31
C GLU A 280 -1.75 11.28 -22.09
N ILE A 281 -1.18 12.49 -22.04
CA ILE A 281 -0.22 12.82 -20.99
C ILE A 281 -1.02 12.73 -19.72
N ASP A 282 -0.88 11.61 -19.02
CA ASP A 282 -1.47 11.42 -17.72
C ASP A 282 -0.86 12.51 -16.85
N GLU A 283 -1.66 13.52 -16.51
CA GLU A 283 -1.20 14.68 -15.74
C GLU A 283 -0.65 14.25 -14.37
N PHE A 284 -1.03 13.06 -13.91
CA PHE A 284 -0.58 12.40 -12.70
C PHE A 284 0.67 11.52 -12.90
N ASP A 285 1.19 11.36 -14.12
CA ASP A 285 2.47 10.70 -14.35
C ASP A 285 3.62 11.51 -13.75
N PHE A 286 4.38 10.92 -12.83
CA PHE A 286 5.63 11.49 -12.34
C PHE A 286 6.82 10.73 -12.90
N LYS A 287 7.78 11.44 -13.48
CA LYS A 287 9.05 10.88 -13.96
C LYS A 287 10.17 11.91 -13.89
N THR A 288 11.29 11.53 -13.29
CA THR A 288 12.49 12.36 -13.20
C THR A 288 13.73 11.67 -13.76
N LYS A 289 14.62 12.49 -14.33
CA LYS A 289 15.99 12.16 -14.74
C LYS A 289 17.04 12.81 -13.80
N ASN A 290 16.65 13.40 -12.70
CA ASN A 290 17.55 14.08 -11.75
C ASN A 290 17.82 13.24 -10.49
N GLY A 291 17.65 11.91 -10.58
CA GLY A 291 17.89 11.01 -9.45
C GLY A 291 19.29 10.40 -9.41
N THR A 292 19.73 10.10 -8.19
CA THR A 292 20.83 9.17 -7.89
C THR A 292 20.33 8.00 -7.06
N MET A 293 21.09 6.90 -7.03
CA MET A 293 20.72 5.69 -6.29
C MET A 293 21.96 5.03 -5.68
N GLU A 294 21.87 4.66 -4.41
CA GLU A 294 22.73 3.67 -3.77
C GLU A 294 21.90 2.39 -3.55
N VAL A 295 22.46 1.23 -3.90
CA VAL A 295 21.86 -0.07 -3.58
C VAL A 295 22.82 -0.87 -2.73
N GLU A 296 22.31 -1.41 -1.64
CA GLU A 296 23.04 -2.28 -0.73
C GLU A 296 22.45 -3.69 -0.76
N VAL A 297 23.29 -4.66 -1.11
CA VAL A 297 22.96 -6.10 -1.09
C VAL A 297 24.12 -6.83 -0.44
N ASN A 298 23.85 -7.67 0.58
CA ASN A 298 24.89 -8.41 1.29
C ASN A 298 26.02 -7.52 1.84
N ASN A 299 25.70 -6.35 2.38
CA ASN A 299 26.65 -5.33 2.88
C ASN A 299 27.59 -4.76 1.81
N LYS A 300 27.32 -5.01 0.52
CA LYS A 300 28.04 -4.45 -0.61
C LYS A 300 27.21 -3.33 -1.24
N LYS A 301 27.81 -2.15 -1.32
CA LYS A 301 27.18 -0.94 -1.86
C LYS A 301 27.53 -0.73 -3.33
N SER A 302 26.52 -0.42 -4.13
CA SER A 302 26.60 -0.06 -5.54
C SER A 302 26.01 1.33 -5.76
N ASN A 303 26.75 2.21 -6.42
CA ASN A 303 26.39 3.64 -6.55
C ASN A 303 26.15 4.05 -8.01
N PHE A 304 25.00 4.71 -8.24
CA PHE A 304 24.54 5.14 -9.56
C PHE A 304 24.21 6.64 -9.55
N LYS A 305 25.03 7.43 -10.25
CA LYS A 305 24.88 8.90 -10.34
C LYS A 305 23.76 9.38 -11.28
N LYS A 306 23.21 8.48 -12.10
CA LYS A 306 22.20 8.81 -13.11
C LYS A 306 21.17 7.69 -13.16
N ILE A 307 20.01 7.92 -12.56
CA ILE A 307 18.83 7.07 -12.74
C ILE A 307 17.71 7.87 -13.41
N THR A 308 16.75 7.17 -14.00
CA THR A 308 15.39 7.66 -14.19
C THR A 308 14.54 7.01 -13.10
N PHE A 309 13.74 7.80 -12.41
CA PHE A 309 12.83 7.36 -11.36
C PHE A 309 11.41 7.83 -11.70
N SER A 310 10.40 6.98 -11.54
CA SER A 310 9.01 7.34 -11.85
C SER A 310 8.04 6.63 -10.92
N LEU A 311 6.83 7.16 -10.80
CA LEU A 311 5.70 6.38 -10.31
C LEU A 311 5.46 5.19 -11.25
N GLY A 312 5.02 4.08 -10.68
CA GLY A 312 4.73 2.83 -11.36
C GLY A 312 3.24 2.51 -11.34
N GLY A 313 2.84 1.58 -12.21
CA GLY A 313 1.45 1.14 -12.32
C GLY A 313 0.53 2.18 -12.99
N HIS A 314 -0.73 1.76 -13.14
CA HIS A 314 -1.85 2.59 -13.62
C HIS A 314 -2.95 2.54 -12.57
N PHE A 315 -3.72 1.45 -12.49
CA PHE A 315 -4.76 1.27 -11.48
C PHE A 315 -4.20 1.21 -10.05
N SER A 316 -3.01 0.63 -9.87
CA SER A 316 -2.38 0.50 -8.55
C SER A 316 -1.97 1.83 -7.92
N ARG A 317 -1.99 2.95 -8.67
CA ARG A 317 -1.77 4.29 -8.12
C ARG A 317 -2.93 4.78 -7.25
N ASN A 318 -4.11 4.19 -7.40
CA ASN A 318 -5.28 4.55 -6.58
C ASN A 318 -5.13 4.10 -5.12
N PHE A 319 -4.20 3.20 -4.81
CA PHE A 319 -3.98 2.70 -3.45
C PHE A 319 -3.02 3.58 -2.67
N ALA A 320 -3.07 3.48 -1.35
CA ALA A 320 -2.31 4.31 -0.42
C ALA A 320 -0.80 4.28 -0.71
N LYS A 321 -0.28 3.10 -1.10
CA LYS A 321 1.14 2.85 -1.36
C LYS A 321 1.41 2.68 -2.86
N PRO A 322 1.99 3.67 -3.54
CA PRO A 322 2.30 3.57 -4.97
C PRO A 322 3.52 2.69 -5.24
N ALA A 323 3.57 2.10 -6.44
CA ALA A 323 4.74 1.41 -6.98
C ALA A 323 5.73 2.39 -7.64
N TYR A 324 6.96 1.95 -7.89
CA TYR A 324 8.00 2.75 -8.54
C TYR A 324 8.73 2.00 -9.65
N ASN A 325 9.11 2.71 -10.71
CA ASN A 325 10.02 2.19 -11.74
C ASN A 325 11.39 2.89 -11.62
N ILE A 326 12.46 2.09 -11.69
CA ILE A 326 13.84 2.57 -11.67
C ILE A 326 14.54 2.13 -12.96
N LYS A 327 15.18 3.06 -13.67
CA LYS A 327 16.08 2.77 -14.80
C LYS A 327 17.46 3.38 -14.56
N ILE A 328 18.48 2.54 -14.46
CA ILE A 328 19.89 2.96 -14.43
C ILE A 328 20.28 3.49 -15.81
N ARG A 329 20.95 4.65 -15.85
CA ARG A 329 21.42 5.29 -17.08
C ARG A 329 22.95 5.30 -17.19
N GLY A 330 23.44 5.57 -18.39
CA GLY A 330 24.87 5.67 -18.69
C GLY A 330 25.56 4.33 -18.90
N GLY A 331 24.84 3.32 -19.40
CA GLY A 331 25.39 2.00 -19.73
C GLY A 331 25.81 1.16 -18.52
N LYS A 332 25.39 1.54 -17.30
CA LYS A 332 25.66 0.79 -16.07
C LYS A 332 24.53 -0.17 -15.76
N GLU A 333 24.89 -1.23 -15.03
CA GLU A 333 23.99 -2.27 -14.58
C GLU A 333 24.19 -2.55 -13.09
N LEU A 334 23.13 -3.02 -12.45
CA LEU A 334 23.17 -3.63 -11.13
C LEU A 334 22.97 -5.13 -11.31
N TYR A 335 24.06 -5.90 -11.21
CA TYR A 335 24.05 -7.37 -11.25
C TYR A 335 23.24 -7.96 -12.43
N GLY A 336 23.51 -7.45 -13.65
CA GLY A 336 22.90 -7.93 -14.90
C GLY A 336 21.55 -7.29 -15.27
N ARG A 337 21.13 -6.22 -14.58
CA ARG A 337 19.88 -5.50 -14.86
C ARG A 337 20.05 -3.99 -14.84
N ARG A 338 19.32 -3.30 -15.73
CA ARG A 338 19.24 -1.83 -15.78
C ARG A 338 17.91 -1.27 -15.33
N GLN A 339 16.85 -2.08 -15.36
CA GLN A 339 15.49 -1.64 -15.07
C GLN A 339 14.86 -2.56 -14.04
N PHE A 340 14.17 -1.97 -13.09
CA PHE A 340 13.52 -2.66 -11.98
C PHE A 340 12.18 -2.02 -11.70
N LYS A 341 11.24 -2.83 -11.20
CA LYS A 341 10.02 -2.35 -10.58
C LYS A 341 10.07 -2.65 -9.09
N LEU A 342 9.67 -1.67 -8.29
CA LEU A 342 9.39 -1.83 -6.88
C LEU A 342 7.88 -1.78 -6.73
N ARG A 343 7.26 -2.95 -6.64
CA ARG A 343 5.82 -3.08 -6.58
C ARG A 343 5.34 -3.08 -5.13
N SER A 344 4.23 -2.40 -4.88
CA SER A 344 3.55 -2.39 -3.59
C SER A 344 2.57 -3.55 -3.43
N ASP A 345 2.17 -4.19 -4.55
CA ASP A 345 1.16 -5.26 -4.64
C ASP A 345 -0.01 -5.04 -3.68
N PRO A 346 -0.74 -3.92 -3.85
CA PRO A 346 -1.65 -3.41 -2.82
C PRO A 346 -2.86 -4.33 -2.56
N ALA A 347 -3.22 -5.18 -3.53
CA ALA A 347 -4.26 -6.19 -3.38
C ALA A 347 -3.77 -7.46 -2.67
N ASP A 348 -2.45 -7.69 -2.58
CA ASP A 348 -1.87 -8.86 -1.93
C ASP A 348 -1.57 -8.56 -0.46
N PRO A 349 -2.34 -9.09 0.50
CA PRO A 349 -2.07 -8.91 1.92
C PRO A 349 -0.76 -9.55 2.38
N THR A 350 -0.16 -10.45 1.60
CA THR A 350 1.00 -11.27 2.01
C THR A 350 2.35 -10.76 1.50
N TYR A 351 2.36 -10.00 0.40
CA TYR A 351 3.54 -9.71 -0.44
C TYR A 351 4.21 -10.96 -1.05
N LEU A 352 3.53 -12.12 -1.06
CA LEU A 352 4.11 -13.39 -1.50
C LEU A 352 3.65 -13.81 -2.89
N ARG A 353 2.52 -13.34 -3.42
CA ARG A 353 1.92 -13.88 -4.66
C ARG A 353 2.81 -13.71 -5.88
N SER A 354 3.21 -12.46 -6.15
CA SER A 354 4.17 -12.14 -7.19
C SER A 354 5.46 -12.97 -7.09
N LYS A 355 5.95 -13.18 -5.86
CA LYS A 355 7.16 -13.98 -5.60
C LYS A 355 6.94 -15.46 -5.89
N LEU A 356 5.88 -16.05 -5.35
CA LEU A 356 5.57 -17.47 -5.46
C LEU A 356 5.30 -17.86 -6.91
N VAL A 357 4.49 -17.09 -7.64
CA VAL A 357 4.19 -17.39 -9.04
C VAL A 357 5.44 -17.25 -9.90
N SER A 358 6.22 -16.18 -9.70
CA SER A 358 7.53 -16.05 -10.37
C SER A 358 8.43 -17.26 -10.05
N ASP A 359 8.51 -17.69 -8.80
CA ASP A 359 9.35 -18.81 -8.39
C ASP A 359 8.89 -20.14 -8.99
N ILE A 360 7.58 -20.37 -9.11
CA ILE A 360 7.01 -21.55 -9.77
C ILE A 360 7.47 -21.62 -11.23
N HIS A 361 7.34 -20.52 -11.98
CA HIS A 361 7.84 -20.44 -13.36
C HIS A 361 9.34 -20.73 -13.42
N ASN A 362 10.13 -20.04 -12.59
CA ASN A 362 11.57 -20.20 -12.57
C ASN A 362 11.98 -21.63 -12.19
N ARG A 363 11.31 -22.26 -11.22
CA ARG A 363 11.56 -23.66 -10.81
C ARG A 363 11.33 -24.65 -11.95
N LEU A 364 10.33 -24.40 -12.79
CA LEU A 364 10.02 -25.22 -13.97
C LEU A 364 10.96 -24.93 -15.15
N GLY A 365 11.82 -23.91 -15.04
CA GLY A 365 12.66 -23.46 -16.16
C GLY A 365 11.89 -22.73 -17.26
N VAL A 366 10.66 -22.31 -16.98
CA VAL A 366 9.84 -21.50 -17.88
C VAL A 366 10.42 -20.08 -17.90
N PRO A 367 10.76 -19.51 -19.08
CA PRO A 367 11.21 -18.13 -19.19
C PRO A 367 10.21 -17.16 -18.57
N SER A 368 10.58 -16.54 -17.44
CA SER A 368 9.72 -15.62 -16.73
C SER A 368 10.51 -14.50 -16.07
N ILE A 369 9.82 -13.47 -15.59
CA ILE A 369 10.39 -12.49 -14.68
C ILE A 369 10.79 -13.16 -13.35
N SER A 370 11.73 -12.53 -12.66
CA SER A 370 12.09 -12.88 -11.29
C SER A 370 11.53 -11.85 -10.32
N ALA A 371 11.22 -12.29 -9.11
CA ALA A 371 10.80 -11.44 -8.01
C ALA A 371 11.63 -11.74 -6.76
N ASN A 372 11.83 -10.72 -5.93
CA ASN A 372 12.35 -10.81 -4.57
C ASN A 372 11.92 -9.55 -3.80
N TYR A 373 12.62 -9.17 -2.74
CA TYR A 373 12.23 -8.06 -1.88
C TYR A 373 13.28 -6.96 -1.81
N ALA A 374 12.80 -5.73 -1.66
CA ALA A 374 13.63 -4.58 -1.38
C ALA A 374 12.92 -3.61 -0.41
N THR A 375 13.70 -2.97 0.46
CA THR A 375 13.27 -1.76 1.15
C THR A 375 13.69 -0.54 0.37
N LEU A 376 12.86 0.49 0.35
CA LEU A 376 13.13 1.74 -0.35
C LEU A 376 13.25 2.92 0.62
N TYR A 377 14.22 3.79 0.36
CA TYR A 377 14.31 5.14 0.91
C TYR A 377 14.29 6.14 -0.23
N ILE A 378 13.55 7.24 -0.08
CA ILE A 378 13.60 8.40 -0.99
C ILE A 378 13.94 9.62 -0.15
N ASN A 379 15.07 10.29 -0.44
CA ASN A 379 15.56 11.42 0.35
C ASN A 379 15.62 11.11 1.86
N ASP A 380 16.15 9.93 2.20
CA ASP A 380 16.26 9.37 3.55
C ASP A 380 14.92 9.07 4.27
N GLU A 381 13.76 9.35 3.65
CA GLU A 381 12.45 8.92 4.12
C GLU A 381 12.22 7.43 3.81
N TYR A 382 11.92 6.61 4.82
CA TYR A 382 11.67 5.17 4.67
C TYR A 382 10.30 4.92 4.01
N MET A 383 10.31 4.32 2.83
CA MET A 383 9.11 4.01 2.04
C MET A 383 8.56 2.60 2.30
N GLY A 384 9.22 1.81 3.15
CA GLY A 384 8.76 0.47 3.50
C GLY A 384 9.27 -0.64 2.57
N LEU A 385 8.62 -1.80 2.67
CA LEU A 385 8.91 -3.03 1.93
C LEU A 385 8.21 -3.04 0.56
N PHE A 386 8.92 -3.47 -0.48
CA PHE A 386 8.40 -3.64 -1.84
C PHE A 386 8.79 -5.00 -2.40
N VAL A 387 7.95 -5.53 -3.28
CA VAL A 387 8.31 -6.64 -4.15
C VAL A 387 9.17 -6.09 -5.30
N LEU A 388 10.46 -6.41 -5.27
CA LEU A 388 11.40 -6.12 -6.34
C LEU A 388 11.15 -7.11 -7.49
N THR A 389 10.73 -6.62 -8.65
CA THR A 389 10.51 -7.47 -9.83
C THR A 389 11.36 -7.05 -11.02
N ASP A 390 11.67 -8.05 -11.84
CA ASP A 390 12.25 -7.88 -13.16
C ASP A 390 11.23 -7.24 -14.12
N ALA A 391 11.68 -6.80 -15.28
CA ALA A 391 10.80 -6.34 -16.34
C ALA A 391 11.33 -6.83 -17.69
N TYR A 392 10.42 -7.36 -18.52
CA TYR A 392 10.76 -7.67 -19.91
C TYR A 392 11.13 -6.38 -20.64
N LYS A 393 12.44 -6.22 -20.83
CA LYS A 393 13.11 -5.10 -21.48
C LYS A 393 14.28 -5.67 -22.27
N GLU A 394 14.88 -4.85 -23.11
CA GLU A 394 16.06 -5.22 -23.91
C GLU A 394 17.15 -5.95 -23.09
N THR A 395 17.46 -5.46 -21.88
CA THR A 395 18.50 -6.09 -21.03
C THR A 395 18.09 -7.45 -20.47
N TRP A 396 16.78 -7.69 -20.31
CA TRP A 396 16.30 -9.01 -19.94
C TRP A 396 16.48 -9.99 -21.10
N ILE A 397 16.14 -9.54 -22.33
CA ILE A 397 16.32 -10.32 -23.55
C ILE A 397 17.81 -10.61 -23.81
N GLU A 398 18.70 -9.64 -23.62
CA GLU A 398 20.15 -9.83 -23.70
C GLU A 398 20.63 -10.91 -22.73
N TYR A 399 20.11 -10.89 -21.49
CA TYR A 399 20.51 -11.85 -20.48
C TYR A 399 19.99 -13.28 -20.76
N VAL A 400 18.71 -13.40 -21.12
CA VAL A 400 18.06 -14.72 -21.27
C VAL A 400 18.35 -15.33 -22.63
N TYR A 401 18.31 -14.53 -23.70
CA TYR A 401 18.47 -15.02 -25.07
C TYR A 401 19.81 -14.65 -25.68
N GLY A 402 20.56 -13.67 -25.16
CA GLY A 402 21.82 -13.22 -25.76
C GLY A 402 21.65 -12.22 -26.91
N GLU A 403 20.42 -11.71 -27.12
CA GLU A 403 20.14 -10.71 -28.16
C GLU A 403 20.29 -9.29 -27.59
N LYS A 404 21.16 -8.49 -28.22
CA LYS A 404 21.31 -7.06 -27.90
C LYS A 404 20.41 -6.23 -28.79
N ASP A 405 19.96 -5.07 -28.30
CA ASP A 405 19.22 -4.08 -29.09
C ASP A 405 17.97 -4.68 -29.80
N THR A 406 17.29 -5.62 -29.12
CA THR A 406 16.12 -6.31 -29.70
C THR A 406 15.05 -5.32 -30.15
N LYS A 407 14.49 -5.57 -31.33
CA LYS A 407 13.44 -4.73 -31.94
C LYS A 407 12.05 -5.36 -31.86
N LEU A 408 11.96 -6.63 -31.48
CA LEU A 408 10.74 -7.44 -31.58
C LEU A 408 10.25 -7.91 -30.22
N LEU A 409 10.25 -6.99 -29.25
CA LEU A 409 9.65 -7.16 -27.93
C LEU A 409 8.45 -6.23 -27.80
N TYR A 410 7.27 -6.81 -27.60
CA TYR A 410 6.02 -6.08 -27.51
C TYR A 410 5.31 -6.40 -26.20
N LYS A 411 4.89 -5.35 -25.51
CA LYS A 411 3.99 -5.42 -24.37
C LYS A 411 2.54 -5.49 -24.87
N CYS A 412 1.75 -6.42 -24.34
CA CYS A 412 0.31 -6.43 -24.54
C CYS A 412 -0.36 -5.43 -23.58
N ASN A 413 -1.22 -4.58 -24.14
CA ASN A 413 -2.20 -3.81 -23.39
C ASN A 413 -3.58 -4.48 -23.45
N ILE A 414 -4.06 -4.91 -24.61
CA ILE A 414 -5.29 -5.71 -24.72
C ILE A 414 -5.32 -6.48 -26.05
N SER A 415 -5.12 -7.80 -26.00
CA SER A 415 -5.13 -8.63 -27.20
C SER A 415 -5.32 -10.11 -26.87
N ASP A 416 -6.01 -10.80 -27.76
CA ASP A 416 -6.17 -12.26 -27.80
C ASP A 416 -5.20 -12.96 -28.77
N LEU A 417 -4.08 -12.32 -29.11
CA LEU A 417 -3.09 -12.78 -30.10
C LEU A 417 -3.63 -12.95 -31.53
N THR A 418 -4.66 -12.18 -31.89
CA THR A 418 -5.21 -12.12 -33.25
C THR A 418 -4.86 -10.81 -33.97
N TYR A 419 -5.05 -10.78 -35.28
CA TYR A 419 -4.81 -9.60 -36.11
C TYR A 419 -5.82 -8.48 -35.81
N GLU A 420 -7.05 -8.84 -35.44
CA GLU A 420 -8.13 -7.93 -35.08
C GLU A 420 -7.75 -7.09 -33.86
N THR A 421 -6.97 -7.67 -32.93
CA THR A 421 -6.51 -7.01 -31.72
C THR A 421 -5.06 -6.50 -31.79
N ARG A 422 -4.46 -6.44 -32.99
CA ARG A 422 -3.05 -6.02 -33.22
C ARG A 422 -2.65 -4.68 -32.61
N ASN A 423 -3.58 -3.72 -32.53
CA ASN A 423 -3.33 -2.40 -31.95
C ASN A 423 -3.17 -2.42 -30.42
N GLY A 424 -3.47 -3.57 -29.79
CA GLY A 424 -3.23 -3.81 -28.38
C GLY A 424 -1.76 -3.96 -28.01
N PHE A 425 -0.85 -4.11 -28.96
CA PHE A 425 0.58 -4.27 -28.71
C PHE A 425 1.35 -2.96 -28.80
N LYS A 426 2.19 -2.70 -27.81
CA LYS A 426 3.15 -1.59 -27.80
C LYS A 426 4.57 -2.14 -27.82
N ASN A 427 5.40 -1.67 -28.75
CA ASN A 427 6.82 -2.02 -28.74
C ASN A 427 7.50 -1.42 -27.50
N GLU A 428 8.36 -2.20 -26.85
CA GLU A 428 9.10 -1.75 -25.67
C GLU A 428 10.16 -0.69 -25.99
N ASN A 429 10.60 -0.61 -27.25
CA ASN A 429 11.34 0.51 -27.78
C ASN A 429 10.41 1.43 -28.58
N ASN A 430 10.04 2.56 -27.99
CA ASN A 430 9.17 3.57 -28.61
C ASN A 430 9.75 4.17 -29.91
N GLU A 431 11.04 3.99 -30.20
CA GLU A 431 11.67 4.42 -31.47
C GLU A 431 11.35 3.46 -32.63
N ILE A 432 10.87 2.25 -32.32
CA ILE A 432 10.47 1.27 -33.33
C ILE A 432 9.01 1.51 -33.70
N THR A 433 8.79 1.99 -34.92
CA THR A 433 7.47 2.19 -35.52
C THR A 433 7.06 1.07 -36.47
N ASP A 434 8.00 0.33 -37.04
CA ASP A 434 7.69 -0.83 -37.90
C ASP A 434 6.95 -1.92 -37.11
N ARG A 435 5.88 -2.45 -37.70
CA ARG A 435 4.98 -3.48 -37.15
C ARG A 435 4.74 -4.63 -38.13
N LYS A 436 5.40 -4.65 -39.30
CA LYS A 436 5.13 -5.64 -40.34
C LYS A 436 5.25 -7.08 -39.82
N GLU A 437 6.36 -7.40 -39.17
CA GLU A 437 6.58 -8.76 -38.64
C GLU A 437 5.58 -9.17 -37.56
N LEU A 438 5.15 -8.22 -36.72
CA LEU A 438 4.10 -8.47 -35.72
C LEU A 438 2.77 -8.79 -36.42
N TYR A 439 2.41 -8.00 -37.43
CA TYR A 439 1.13 -8.13 -38.12
C TYR A 439 1.06 -9.41 -38.94
N GLU A 440 2.16 -9.81 -39.59
CA GLU A 440 2.28 -11.10 -40.27
C GLU A 440 2.12 -12.27 -39.29
N PHE A 441 2.75 -12.19 -38.12
CA PHE A 441 2.58 -13.17 -37.06
C PHE A 441 1.12 -13.27 -36.59
N LEU A 442 0.50 -12.15 -36.23
CA LEU A 442 -0.89 -12.13 -35.75
C LEU A 442 -1.88 -12.60 -36.82
N ALA A 443 -1.64 -12.29 -38.10
CA ALA A 443 -2.45 -12.82 -39.20
C ALA A 443 -2.36 -14.35 -39.28
N ALA A 444 -1.15 -14.91 -39.16
CA ALA A 444 -0.97 -16.37 -39.11
C ALA A 444 -1.71 -16.98 -37.91
N MET A 445 -1.58 -16.40 -36.72
CA MET A 445 -2.29 -16.83 -35.51
C MET A 445 -3.81 -16.78 -35.66
N THR A 446 -4.34 -15.78 -36.36
CA THR A 446 -5.78 -15.62 -36.60
C THR A 446 -6.34 -16.74 -37.47
N THR A 447 -5.61 -17.08 -38.53
CA THR A 447 -6.03 -18.10 -39.51
C THR A 447 -5.81 -19.53 -39.06
N ALA A 448 -4.85 -19.74 -38.14
CA ALA A 448 -4.47 -21.06 -37.66
C ALA A 448 -5.66 -21.81 -37.08
N GLN A 449 -5.83 -23.07 -37.48
CA GLN A 449 -6.84 -23.98 -36.94
C GLN A 449 -6.23 -25.07 -36.07
N THR A 450 -4.95 -25.37 -36.28
CA THR A 450 -4.21 -26.40 -35.56
C THR A 450 -2.86 -25.87 -35.06
N PRO A 451 -2.33 -26.39 -33.94
CA PRO A 451 -0.98 -26.06 -33.47
C PRO A 451 0.10 -26.18 -34.55
N SER A 452 0.10 -27.27 -35.31
CA SER A 452 1.12 -27.59 -36.32
C SER A 452 1.26 -26.53 -37.41
N GLU A 453 0.21 -25.77 -37.69
CA GLU A 453 0.24 -24.67 -38.68
C GLU A 453 1.11 -23.50 -38.22
N ILE A 454 1.30 -23.30 -36.91
CA ILE A 454 2.01 -22.16 -36.34
C ILE A 454 3.26 -22.53 -35.54
N GLU A 455 3.50 -23.80 -35.24
CA GLU A 455 4.66 -24.27 -34.46
C GLU A 455 6.02 -23.84 -35.04
N HIS A 456 6.09 -23.53 -36.33
CA HIS A 456 7.30 -23.06 -36.99
C HIS A 456 7.58 -21.56 -36.76
N ILE A 457 6.58 -20.78 -36.32
CA ILE A 457 6.68 -19.34 -36.02
C ILE A 457 6.30 -18.98 -34.58
N PHE A 458 5.69 -19.89 -33.82
CA PHE A 458 5.23 -19.66 -32.44
C PHE A 458 5.66 -20.81 -31.54
N ASP A 459 6.10 -20.48 -30.33
CA ASP A 459 6.44 -21.46 -29.31
C ASP A 459 5.15 -21.94 -28.59
N VAL A 460 4.48 -22.90 -29.23
CA VAL A 460 3.23 -23.47 -28.71
C VAL A 460 3.45 -24.19 -27.38
N ASP A 461 4.60 -24.83 -27.15
CA ASP A 461 4.91 -25.52 -25.90
C ASP A 461 4.96 -24.53 -24.72
N GLN A 462 5.66 -23.40 -24.91
CA GLN A 462 5.67 -22.31 -23.93
C GLN A 462 4.25 -21.80 -23.66
N PHE A 463 3.46 -21.54 -24.71
CA PHE A 463 2.10 -21.02 -24.56
C PHE A 463 1.19 -21.98 -23.79
N VAL A 464 1.20 -23.27 -24.12
CA VAL A 464 0.44 -24.30 -23.39
C VAL A 464 0.85 -24.37 -21.92
N THR A 465 2.15 -24.24 -21.62
CA THR A 465 2.68 -24.22 -20.25
C THR A 465 2.19 -23.00 -19.47
N GLU A 466 2.20 -21.82 -20.09
CA GLU A 466 1.74 -20.57 -19.49
C GLU A 466 0.23 -20.61 -19.21
N ILE A 467 -0.59 -21.11 -20.13
CA ILE A 467 -2.04 -21.28 -19.91
C ILE A 467 -2.31 -22.34 -18.83
N ALA A 468 -1.51 -23.40 -18.75
CA ALA A 468 -1.62 -24.39 -17.69
C ALA A 468 -1.27 -23.79 -16.31
N LEU A 469 -0.26 -22.91 -16.24
CA LEU A 469 0.08 -22.17 -15.02
C LEU A 469 -1.03 -21.18 -14.64
N GLU A 470 -1.55 -20.40 -15.58
CA GLU A 470 -2.68 -19.49 -15.41
C GLU A 470 -3.90 -20.22 -14.83
N TYR A 471 -4.21 -21.41 -15.37
CA TYR A 471 -5.29 -22.25 -14.84
C TYR A 471 -5.03 -22.76 -13.42
N LEU A 472 -3.80 -23.19 -13.12
CA LEU A 472 -3.43 -23.72 -11.80
C LEU A 472 -3.39 -22.64 -10.73
N THR A 473 -2.92 -21.43 -11.05
CA THR A 473 -2.92 -20.29 -10.13
C THR A 473 -4.26 -19.55 -10.07
N SER A 474 -5.24 -19.99 -10.88
CA SER A 474 -6.53 -19.35 -11.12
C SER A 474 -6.39 -17.85 -11.42
N ALA A 475 -5.43 -17.53 -12.28
CA ALA A 475 -5.07 -16.17 -12.60
C ALA A 475 -5.93 -15.64 -13.75
N TRP A 476 -6.88 -14.77 -13.41
CA TRP A 476 -7.93 -14.36 -14.34
C TRP A 476 -7.54 -13.14 -15.20
N ASP A 477 -6.52 -12.37 -14.80
CA ASP A 477 -6.13 -11.09 -15.43
C ASP A 477 -4.97 -11.24 -16.44
N HIS A 478 -4.72 -12.46 -16.95
CA HIS A 478 -3.69 -12.73 -17.98
C HIS A 478 -4.34 -13.00 -19.34
N PHE A 479 -4.06 -14.14 -20.00
CA PHE A 479 -4.57 -14.41 -21.34
C PHE A 479 -6.09 -14.53 -21.38
N MET A 480 -6.71 -15.10 -20.33
CA MET A 480 -8.17 -15.18 -20.19
C MET A 480 -8.87 -13.83 -20.40
N ASN A 481 -8.29 -12.76 -19.85
CA ASN A 481 -8.76 -11.39 -20.01
C ASN A 481 -7.93 -10.55 -21.00
N GLN A 482 -7.12 -11.21 -21.84
CA GLN A 482 -6.39 -10.58 -22.94
C GLN A 482 -5.36 -9.54 -22.46
N HIS A 483 -4.84 -9.66 -21.24
CA HIS A 483 -4.00 -8.67 -20.57
C HIS A 483 -2.73 -9.30 -19.97
N ASN A 484 -1.83 -8.49 -19.42
CA ASN A 484 -0.67 -8.91 -18.62
C ASN A 484 0.32 -9.92 -19.24
N TYR A 485 0.58 -9.82 -20.54
CA TYR A 485 1.66 -10.56 -21.17
C TYR A 485 2.51 -9.72 -22.15
N TYR A 486 3.64 -10.28 -22.55
CA TYR A 486 4.49 -9.80 -23.64
C TYR A 486 4.60 -10.87 -24.71
N ILE A 487 4.96 -10.44 -25.92
CA ILE A 487 5.45 -11.32 -26.96
C ILE A 487 6.84 -10.89 -27.42
N TYR A 488 7.68 -11.88 -27.68
CA TYR A 488 9.04 -11.68 -28.13
C TYR A 488 9.38 -12.63 -29.27
N LYS A 489 10.00 -12.15 -30.35
CA LYS A 489 10.52 -13.01 -31.41
C LYS A 489 11.96 -13.42 -31.13
N ASN A 490 12.15 -14.68 -30.76
CA ASN A 490 13.46 -15.23 -30.45
C ASN A 490 14.31 -15.38 -31.72
N TYR A 491 15.40 -14.62 -31.80
CA TYR A 491 16.28 -14.59 -32.97
C TYR A 491 17.00 -15.92 -33.26
N LYS A 492 17.10 -16.85 -32.29
CA LYS A 492 17.81 -18.12 -32.45
C LYS A 492 16.98 -19.17 -33.20
N ASN A 493 15.69 -19.27 -32.87
CA ASN A 493 14.78 -20.25 -33.47
C ASN A 493 13.71 -19.60 -34.37
N ASN A 494 13.70 -18.27 -34.45
CA ASN A 494 12.78 -17.45 -35.23
C ASN A 494 11.31 -17.60 -34.82
N LYS A 495 11.04 -18.06 -33.59
CA LYS A 495 9.69 -18.22 -33.03
C LYS A 495 9.32 -17.07 -32.10
N TRP A 496 8.05 -16.70 -32.13
CA TRP A 496 7.42 -15.82 -31.15
C TRP A 496 7.13 -16.59 -29.86
N ILE A 497 7.34 -15.94 -28.72
CA ILE A 497 7.24 -16.51 -27.39
C ILE A 497 6.27 -15.66 -26.57
N TYR A 498 5.30 -16.28 -25.91
CA TYR A 498 4.43 -15.66 -24.92
C TYR A 498 5.11 -15.60 -23.56
N LEU A 499 5.01 -14.46 -22.87
CA LEU A 499 5.68 -14.20 -21.59
C LEU A 499 4.72 -13.49 -20.62
N ALA A 500 4.20 -14.20 -19.62
CA ALA A 500 3.31 -13.62 -18.61
C ALA A 500 4.06 -12.72 -17.61
N TYR A 501 3.37 -11.73 -17.03
CA TYR A 501 3.86 -10.89 -15.95
C TYR A 501 2.69 -10.40 -15.07
N ASP A 502 2.96 -9.72 -13.96
CA ASP A 502 1.92 -9.11 -13.11
C ASP A 502 1.08 -10.14 -12.32
N PHE A 503 1.73 -10.89 -11.44
CA PHE A 503 1.14 -12.05 -10.74
C PHE A 503 0.57 -11.73 -9.34
N ASP A 504 0.22 -10.46 -9.06
CA ASP A 504 -0.23 -10.05 -7.74
C ASP A 504 -1.67 -10.48 -7.43
N LEU A 505 -2.49 -10.73 -8.47
CA LEU A 505 -3.89 -11.18 -8.35
C LEU A 505 -4.06 -12.71 -8.43
N ASP A 506 -2.96 -13.45 -8.54
CA ASP A 506 -2.95 -14.91 -8.61
C ASP A 506 -3.22 -15.56 -7.23
N LEU A 507 -3.41 -16.89 -7.20
CA LEU A 507 -3.47 -17.69 -5.97
C LEU A 507 -4.61 -17.25 -5.01
N GLY A 508 -5.84 -17.21 -5.53
CA GLY A 508 -7.05 -17.16 -4.70
C GLY A 508 -7.44 -15.78 -4.15
N LEU A 509 -7.10 -14.70 -4.86
CA LEU A 509 -7.66 -13.37 -4.60
C LEU A 509 -8.93 -13.16 -5.41
N ASN A 510 -10.08 -13.09 -4.73
CA ASN A 510 -11.31 -12.62 -5.34
C ASN A 510 -11.25 -11.10 -5.46
N THR A 511 -11.73 -10.60 -6.58
CA THR A 511 -11.94 -9.16 -6.76
C THR A 511 -13.43 -8.87 -6.85
N TYR A 512 -13.83 -7.60 -6.80
CA TYR A 512 -15.23 -7.22 -7.06
C TYR A 512 -15.78 -7.72 -8.40
N GLU A 513 -14.90 -8.11 -9.33
CA GLU A 513 -15.25 -8.51 -10.69
C GLU A 513 -15.21 -10.04 -10.90
N THR A 514 -14.52 -10.79 -10.04
CA THR A 514 -14.22 -12.21 -10.24
C THR A 514 -14.23 -13.03 -8.95
N ASP A 515 -15.04 -14.09 -8.96
CA ASP A 515 -15.02 -15.15 -7.94
C ASP A 515 -14.03 -16.23 -8.39
N VAL A 516 -12.84 -16.24 -7.78
CA VAL A 516 -11.81 -17.25 -8.01
C VAL A 516 -12.20 -18.55 -7.29
N THR A 517 -12.45 -19.59 -8.07
CA THR A 517 -12.79 -20.92 -7.54
C THR A 517 -11.61 -21.90 -7.66
N THR A 518 -11.61 -22.91 -6.80
CA THR A 518 -10.60 -23.98 -6.81
C THR A 518 -11.11 -25.26 -7.49
N THR A 519 -12.36 -25.29 -7.93
CA THR A 519 -13.07 -26.51 -8.37
C THR A 519 -13.66 -26.43 -9.78
N GLN A 520 -13.29 -25.42 -10.56
CA GLN A 520 -13.76 -25.25 -11.93
C GLN A 520 -12.86 -26.02 -12.92
N SER A 521 -13.47 -26.73 -13.87
CA SER A 521 -12.74 -27.44 -14.92
C SER A 521 -12.22 -26.46 -15.97
N PHE A 522 -11.21 -26.85 -16.73
CA PHE A 522 -10.59 -25.95 -17.71
C PHE A 522 -11.55 -25.54 -18.83
N ASP A 523 -12.41 -26.45 -19.28
CA ASP A 523 -13.39 -26.23 -20.35
C ASP A 523 -14.59 -25.35 -19.94
N GLU A 524 -14.79 -25.15 -18.63
CA GLU A 524 -15.79 -24.21 -18.09
C GLU A 524 -15.30 -22.75 -18.09
N LEU A 525 -14.01 -22.52 -18.31
CA LEU A 525 -13.41 -21.19 -18.32
C LEU A 525 -13.58 -20.49 -19.68
N SER A 526 -13.92 -19.21 -19.64
CA SER A 526 -14.13 -18.39 -20.83
C SER A 526 -12.82 -17.84 -21.39
N TYR A 527 -12.01 -18.70 -22.01
CA TYR A 527 -10.81 -18.27 -22.73
C TYR A 527 -11.12 -17.70 -24.12
N PRO A 528 -10.22 -16.86 -24.68
CA PRO A 528 -10.27 -16.51 -26.09
C PRO A 528 -10.22 -17.73 -27.01
N SER A 529 -10.85 -17.63 -28.19
CA SER A 529 -11.02 -18.75 -29.15
C SER A 529 -9.70 -19.42 -29.58
N LEU A 530 -8.57 -18.72 -29.45
CA LEU A 530 -7.26 -19.28 -29.73
C LEU A 530 -6.93 -20.47 -28.80
N VAL A 531 -7.36 -20.43 -27.53
CA VAL A 531 -7.18 -21.57 -26.60
C VAL A 531 -7.98 -22.78 -27.07
N GLU A 532 -9.20 -22.58 -27.56
CA GLU A 532 -9.99 -23.67 -28.13
C GLU A 532 -9.27 -24.32 -29.31
N LYS A 533 -8.77 -23.51 -30.25
CA LYS A 533 -8.06 -23.99 -31.44
C LYS A 533 -6.73 -24.68 -31.13
N LEU A 534 -5.94 -24.13 -30.20
CA LEU A 534 -4.58 -24.57 -29.95
C LEU A 534 -4.44 -25.60 -28.81
N ILE A 535 -5.39 -25.64 -27.88
CA ILE A 535 -5.29 -26.46 -26.66
C ILE A 535 -6.41 -27.49 -26.61
N LEU A 536 -7.68 -27.09 -26.78
CA LEU A 536 -8.81 -28.04 -26.65
C LEU A 536 -8.82 -29.09 -27.77
N ASN A 537 -8.25 -28.77 -28.94
CA ASN A 537 -8.08 -29.73 -30.05
C ASN A 537 -6.97 -30.78 -29.81
N ASP A 538 -6.02 -30.53 -28.90
CA ASP A 538 -4.98 -31.48 -28.46
C ASP A 538 -4.84 -31.43 -26.93
N PHE A 539 -5.89 -31.89 -26.25
CA PHE A 539 -5.99 -31.80 -24.79
C PHE A 539 -5.01 -32.73 -24.06
N ASP A 540 -4.46 -33.76 -24.73
CA ASP A 540 -3.47 -34.67 -24.15
C ASP A 540 -2.18 -33.95 -23.78
N LYS A 541 -1.72 -33.03 -24.63
CA LYS A 541 -0.56 -32.19 -24.36
C LYS A 541 -0.77 -31.30 -23.13
N PHE A 542 -1.93 -30.66 -23.03
CA PHE A 542 -2.31 -29.86 -21.88
C PHE A 542 -2.37 -30.70 -20.60
N ASN A 543 -3.02 -31.86 -20.65
CA ASN A 543 -3.12 -32.80 -19.52
C ASN A 543 -1.75 -33.24 -19.01
N ASN A 544 -0.81 -33.55 -19.91
CA ASN A 544 0.55 -33.93 -19.53
C ASN A 544 1.31 -32.75 -18.92
N THR A 545 1.11 -31.55 -19.45
CA THR A 545 1.71 -30.31 -18.92
C THR A 545 1.21 -30.02 -17.50
N ILE A 546 -0.10 -30.13 -17.24
CA ILE A 546 -0.69 -30.00 -15.90
C ILE A 546 -0.07 -31.02 -14.93
N LYS A 547 0.05 -32.29 -15.35
CA LYS A 547 0.68 -33.35 -14.54
C LYS A 547 2.11 -33.03 -14.17
N GLU A 548 2.88 -32.52 -15.12
CA GLU A 548 4.27 -32.13 -14.91
C GLU A 548 4.38 -30.97 -13.91
N ILE A 549 3.61 -29.91 -14.12
CA ILE A 549 3.61 -28.73 -13.25
C ILE A 549 3.23 -29.11 -11.81
N VAL A 550 2.13 -29.85 -11.63
CA VAL A 550 1.64 -30.28 -10.31
C VAL A 550 2.67 -31.14 -9.60
N THR A 551 3.29 -32.08 -10.32
CA THR A 551 4.30 -32.98 -9.73
C THR A 551 5.56 -32.23 -9.31
N ASN A 552 6.01 -31.27 -10.12
CA ASN A 552 7.34 -30.68 -9.95
C ASN A 552 7.34 -29.35 -9.19
N ALA A 553 6.27 -28.56 -9.25
CA ALA A 553 6.22 -27.21 -8.69
C ALA A 553 4.93 -26.87 -7.93
N PHE A 554 3.74 -27.14 -8.50
CA PHE A 554 2.45 -26.78 -7.90
C PHE A 554 1.91 -27.90 -7.00
N ASN A 555 2.61 -28.20 -5.91
CA ASN A 555 2.12 -29.12 -4.89
C ASN A 555 2.42 -28.67 -3.45
N PRO A 556 1.60 -29.06 -2.47
CA PRO A 556 1.78 -28.71 -1.06
C PRO A 556 3.14 -29.09 -0.47
N GLY A 557 3.72 -30.23 -0.87
CA GLY A 557 5.02 -30.69 -0.37
C GLY A 557 6.17 -29.77 -0.77
N VAL A 558 6.04 -29.09 -1.91
CA VAL A 558 7.01 -28.12 -2.45
C VAL A 558 6.68 -26.70 -1.99
N LEU A 559 5.42 -26.27 -2.10
CA LEU A 559 5.05 -24.87 -1.88
C LEU A 559 4.87 -24.50 -0.41
N PHE A 560 4.41 -25.39 0.48
CA PHE A 560 4.20 -25.00 1.87
C PHE A 560 5.50 -24.65 2.61
N PRO A 561 6.57 -25.47 2.53
CA PRO A 561 7.85 -25.10 3.14
C PRO A 561 8.41 -23.80 2.57
N HIS A 562 8.23 -23.57 1.26
CA HIS A 562 8.69 -22.35 0.59
C HIS A 562 7.91 -21.11 1.04
N ILE A 563 6.58 -21.22 1.21
CA ILE A 563 5.76 -20.16 1.80
C ILE A 563 6.21 -19.85 3.23
N ASP A 564 6.45 -20.89 4.04
CA ASP A 564 6.91 -20.72 5.43
C ASP A 564 8.27 -20.02 5.50
N GLU A 565 9.20 -20.40 4.62
CA GLU A 565 10.51 -19.77 4.49
C GLU A 565 10.40 -18.29 4.11
N LEU A 566 9.63 -17.97 3.05
CA LEU A 566 9.45 -16.58 2.59
C LEU A 566 8.75 -15.73 3.66
N LYS A 567 7.70 -16.26 4.30
CA LYS A 567 6.97 -15.58 5.38
C LYS A 567 7.89 -15.25 6.54
N ALA A 568 8.68 -16.23 7.00
CA ALA A 568 9.66 -16.01 8.06
C ALA A 568 10.75 -15.00 7.66
N PHE A 569 11.20 -15.04 6.40
CA PHE A 569 12.22 -14.14 5.86
C PHE A 569 11.75 -12.68 5.82
N ILE A 570 10.52 -12.40 5.37
CA ILE A 570 10.05 -11.02 5.21
C ILE A 570 9.35 -10.45 6.45
N LYS A 571 8.93 -11.28 7.40
CA LYS A 571 8.21 -10.87 8.63
C LYS A 571 8.76 -9.59 9.29
N PRO A 572 10.06 -9.47 9.62
CA PRO A 572 10.57 -8.26 10.29
C PRO A 572 10.44 -6.99 9.43
N TYR A 573 10.46 -7.13 8.10
CA TYR A 573 10.30 -6.01 7.18
C TYR A 573 8.83 -5.63 7.01
N VAL A 574 7.92 -6.60 7.08
CA VAL A 574 6.47 -6.36 7.08
C VAL A 574 6.04 -5.65 8.37
N GLU A 575 6.58 -6.06 9.51
CA GLU A 575 6.36 -5.38 10.80
C GLU A 575 6.78 -3.91 10.72
N LEU A 576 7.98 -3.62 10.19
CA LEU A 576 8.44 -2.25 9.95
C LEU A 576 7.57 -1.50 8.94
N ASP A 577 7.13 -2.16 7.87
CA ASP A 577 6.30 -1.57 6.83
C ASP A 577 4.89 -1.16 7.30
N LYS A 578 4.39 -1.84 8.34
CA LYS A 578 3.06 -1.57 8.94
C LYS A 578 3.12 -0.77 10.24
N THR A 579 4.32 -0.45 10.75
CA THR A 579 4.47 0.35 11.97
C THR A 579 4.37 1.83 11.62
N PRO A 580 3.37 2.57 12.14
CA PRO A 580 3.27 4.00 11.93
C PRO A 580 4.42 4.76 12.63
N ASP A 581 4.78 5.92 12.08
CA ASP A 581 5.65 6.87 12.76
C ASP A 581 4.93 7.60 13.92
N GLU A 582 5.64 8.54 14.56
CA GLU A 582 5.11 9.35 15.67
C GLU A 582 3.87 10.19 15.29
N ASN A 583 3.63 10.41 13.99
CA ASN A 583 2.47 11.14 13.46
C ASN A 583 1.37 10.19 12.97
N GLY A 584 1.49 8.88 13.22
CA GLY A 584 0.52 7.88 12.78
C GLY A 584 0.61 7.51 11.29
N LYS A 585 1.67 7.92 10.57
CA LYS A 585 1.82 7.64 9.14
C LYS A 585 2.62 6.36 8.91
N SER A 586 2.07 5.44 8.11
CA SER A 586 2.78 4.21 7.73
C SER A 586 3.75 4.45 6.55
N PRO A 587 4.92 3.78 6.51
CA PRO A 587 5.96 3.96 5.49
C PRO A 587 5.44 3.89 4.05
N GLY A 588 5.75 4.89 3.21
CA GLY A 588 5.43 4.89 1.78
C GLY A 588 3.95 5.02 1.42
N ARG A 589 3.03 5.19 2.41
CA ARG A 589 1.61 5.46 2.17
C ARG A 589 1.43 6.95 1.91
N ILE A 590 1.80 7.37 0.71
CA ILE A 590 1.84 8.78 0.32
C ILE A 590 0.60 9.23 -0.44
N ASN A 591 -0.23 8.30 -0.96
CA ASN A 591 -1.55 8.63 -1.48
C ASN A 591 -2.55 8.60 -0.31
N LEU A 592 -3.15 9.74 -0.02
CA LEU A 592 -4.06 9.97 1.11
C LEU A 592 -5.53 9.74 0.74
N ASN A 593 -5.82 9.45 -0.53
CA ASN A 593 -7.18 9.15 -1.00
C ASN A 593 -7.62 7.70 -0.71
N ASP A 594 -6.75 6.91 -0.08
CA ASP A 594 -6.99 5.50 0.23
C ASP A 594 -6.36 5.19 1.59
N ASP A 595 -7.08 4.42 2.40
CA ASP A 595 -6.68 4.03 3.75
C ASP A 595 -6.51 2.49 3.88
N ILE A 596 -6.54 1.77 2.75
CA ILE A 596 -6.42 0.32 2.75
C ILE A 596 -5.03 -0.08 3.27
N LEU A 597 -5.05 -0.72 4.44
CA LEU A 597 -3.88 -1.31 5.06
C LEU A 597 -4.28 -2.59 5.79
N PHE A 598 -3.85 -3.74 5.27
CA PHE A 598 -4.05 -5.01 5.95
C PHE A 598 -3.28 -5.03 7.28
N SER A 599 -3.94 -5.51 8.35
CA SER A 599 -3.31 -5.69 9.67
C SER A 599 -2.21 -6.76 9.65
N MET A 600 -1.41 -6.83 10.72
CA MET A 600 -0.45 -7.94 10.89
C MET A 600 -1.15 -9.30 10.98
N ASP A 601 -2.32 -9.38 11.61
CA ASP A 601 -3.10 -10.62 11.71
C ASP A 601 -3.63 -11.04 10.34
N GLN A 602 -4.17 -10.09 9.56
CA GLN A 602 -4.60 -10.36 8.19
C GLN A 602 -3.44 -10.81 7.30
N TRP A 603 -2.25 -10.20 7.43
CA TRP A 603 -1.04 -10.65 6.72
C TRP A 603 -0.66 -12.09 7.12
N ASP A 604 -0.67 -12.40 8.42
CA ASP A 604 -0.29 -13.72 8.92
C ASP A 604 -1.29 -14.79 8.45
N GLU A 605 -2.59 -14.55 8.63
CA GLU A 605 -3.67 -15.46 8.23
C GLU A 605 -3.70 -15.67 6.71
N SER A 606 -3.50 -14.63 5.89
CA SER A 606 -3.61 -14.71 4.42
C SER A 606 -2.59 -15.63 3.75
N SER A 607 -1.59 -16.11 4.49
CA SER A 607 -0.63 -17.11 4.01
C SER A 607 -0.92 -18.53 4.49
N GLU A 608 -1.89 -18.70 5.39
CA GLU A 608 -2.22 -19.96 6.06
C GLU A 608 -3.47 -20.64 5.46
N PHE A 609 -4.10 -21.51 6.26
CA PHE A 609 -5.28 -22.30 5.88
C PHE A 609 -6.61 -21.56 6.21
N THR A 610 -6.65 -20.25 6.00
CA THR A 610 -7.82 -19.41 6.33
C THR A 610 -8.56 -18.95 5.08
N ASP A 611 -9.86 -18.70 5.23
CA ASP A 611 -10.66 -17.96 4.26
C ASP A 611 -11.08 -16.64 4.91
N ILE A 612 -10.57 -15.53 4.40
CA ILE A 612 -10.82 -14.21 4.97
C ILE A 612 -11.98 -13.58 4.21
N ASN A 613 -13.14 -13.54 4.88
CA ASN A 613 -14.39 -12.94 4.38
C ASN A 613 -14.82 -13.42 2.98
N SER A 614 -14.47 -14.67 2.60
CA SER A 614 -14.76 -15.24 1.28
C SER A 614 -14.20 -14.42 0.11
N THR A 615 -13.28 -13.50 0.38
CA THR A 615 -12.67 -12.60 -0.60
C THR A 615 -11.19 -12.93 -0.80
N ILE A 616 -10.51 -13.36 0.26
CA ILE A 616 -9.09 -13.70 0.22
C ILE A 616 -8.94 -15.13 0.73
N SER A 617 -8.63 -16.06 -0.18
CA SER A 617 -8.21 -17.39 0.22
C SER A 617 -6.75 -17.34 0.67
N GLY A 618 -6.47 -17.88 1.85
CA GLY A 618 -5.12 -18.04 2.34
C GLY A 618 -4.29 -18.89 1.37
N LEU A 619 -3.04 -18.53 1.12
CA LEU A 619 -2.22 -19.16 0.07
C LEU A 619 -2.16 -20.69 0.20
N LYS A 620 -1.95 -21.21 1.41
CA LYS A 620 -1.92 -22.66 1.66
C LYS A 620 -3.28 -23.31 1.49
N LEU A 621 -4.36 -22.63 1.88
CA LEU A 621 -5.73 -23.11 1.65
C LEU A 621 -6.01 -23.25 0.16
N PHE A 622 -5.77 -22.18 -0.62
CA PHE A 622 -5.99 -22.17 -2.06
C PHE A 622 -5.21 -23.30 -2.75
N ILE A 623 -3.90 -23.39 -2.49
CA ILE A 623 -3.04 -24.41 -3.09
C ILE A 623 -3.53 -25.82 -2.71
N LEU A 624 -3.91 -26.06 -1.45
CA LEU A 624 -4.42 -27.37 -1.02
C LEU A 624 -5.69 -27.77 -1.78
N LEU A 625 -6.67 -26.87 -1.84
CA LEU A 625 -7.95 -27.13 -2.46
C LEU A 625 -7.80 -27.32 -3.97
N LYS A 626 -7.03 -26.46 -4.64
CA LYS A 626 -6.74 -26.58 -6.06
C LYS A 626 -5.95 -27.87 -6.35
N TYR A 627 -4.94 -28.20 -5.56
CA TYR A 627 -4.18 -29.45 -5.69
C TYR A 627 -5.10 -30.67 -5.61
N ARG A 628 -5.93 -30.78 -4.57
CA ARG A 628 -6.90 -31.89 -4.41
C ARG A 628 -7.81 -32.03 -5.63
N TYR A 629 -8.37 -30.91 -6.08
CA TYR A 629 -9.25 -30.89 -7.23
C TYR A 629 -8.54 -31.39 -8.50
N ILE A 630 -7.37 -30.83 -8.81
CA ILE A 630 -6.61 -31.19 -10.02
C ILE A 630 -6.13 -32.65 -9.96
N CYS A 631 -5.72 -33.15 -8.79
CA CYS A 631 -5.34 -34.55 -8.63
C CYS A 631 -6.48 -35.50 -8.98
N LYS A 632 -7.71 -35.17 -8.56
CA LYS A 632 -8.90 -35.94 -8.87
C LYS A 632 -9.29 -35.83 -10.35
N GLU A 633 -9.38 -34.60 -10.85
CA GLU A 633 -9.87 -34.29 -12.20
C GLU A 633 -8.96 -34.89 -13.28
N TYR A 634 -7.64 -34.76 -13.12
CA TYR A 634 -6.65 -35.21 -14.11
C TYR A 634 -6.06 -36.59 -13.79
N GLY A 635 -6.57 -37.29 -12.77
CA GLY A 635 -6.14 -38.64 -12.39
C GLY A 635 -4.67 -38.72 -12.00
N ILE A 636 -4.14 -37.71 -11.30
CA ILE A 636 -2.73 -37.62 -10.90
C ILE A 636 -2.51 -38.40 -9.61
N GLN A 637 -1.45 -39.22 -9.55
CA GLN A 637 -1.04 -39.87 -8.30
C GLN A 637 -0.37 -38.86 -7.37
N CYS A 638 -1.20 -38.22 -6.55
CA CYS A 638 -0.78 -37.20 -5.60
C CYS A 638 -0.46 -37.76 -4.21
N ASP A 639 0.26 -36.98 -3.40
CA ASP A 639 0.66 -37.40 -2.06
C ASP A 639 -0.59 -37.58 -1.17
N PRO A 640 -0.88 -38.81 -0.69
CA PRO A 640 -2.08 -39.12 0.10
C PRO A 640 -2.23 -38.27 1.35
N LYS A 641 -1.12 -37.77 1.92
CA LYS A 641 -1.12 -36.88 3.08
C LYS A 641 -2.00 -35.66 2.88
N TYR A 642 -1.98 -35.08 1.68
CA TYR A 642 -2.71 -33.86 1.36
C TYR A 642 -4.10 -34.12 0.78
N LEU A 643 -4.45 -35.38 0.49
CA LEU A 643 -5.77 -35.76 -0.02
C LEU A 643 -6.77 -36.12 1.08
N SER A 644 -6.32 -36.35 2.31
CA SER A 644 -7.20 -36.62 3.46
C SER A 644 -8.02 -35.38 3.82
N ASP A 645 -9.33 -35.58 4.00
CA ASP A 645 -10.26 -34.53 4.46
C ASP A 645 -9.87 -33.97 5.84
N ASP A 646 -9.15 -34.75 6.66
CA ASP A 646 -8.67 -34.37 7.99
C ASP A 646 -7.44 -33.44 7.95
N TYR A 647 -6.80 -33.26 6.79
CA TYR A 647 -5.64 -32.38 6.66
C TYR A 647 -6.07 -30.90 6.67
N LYS A 648 -5.89 -30.26 7.84
CA LYS A 648 -5.91 -28.81 8.10
C LYS A 648 -7.00 -28.01 7.36
N THR A 649 -8.24 -28.48 7.36
CA THR A 649 -9.42 -27.68 7.00
C THR A 649 -10.06 -27.10 8.26
N THR A 650 -9.40 -26.13 8.90
CA THR A 650 -10.11 -25.26 9.84
C THR A 650 -10.94 -24.30 9.02
N THR A 651 -12.19 -24.67 8.73
CA THR A 651 -13.22 -23.69 8.40
C THR A 651 -13.33 -22.75 9.58
N ALA A 652 -13.03 -21.46 9.37
CA ALA A 652 -13.46 -20.43 10.30
C ALA A 652 -14.97 -20.60 10.46
N ALA A 653 -15.41 -20.85 11.70
CA ALA A 653 -16.79 -21.13 12.00
C ALA A 653 -17.71 -20.03 11.45
N THR A 654 -18.67 -20.48 10.67
CA THR A 654 -19.90 -19.83 10.23
C THR A 654 -20.22 -18.51 10.94
N ALA A 655 -20.08 -17.39 10.22
CA ALA A 655 -20.79 -16.16 10.55
C ALA A 655 -22.28 -16.38 10.28
N THR A 656 -23.00 -16.91 11.27
CA THR A 656 -24.44 -17.08 11.21
C THR A 656 -25.10 -15.69 11.25
N LYS A 657 -25.70 -15.26 10.14
CA LYS A 657 -26.77 -14.25 10.16
C LYS A 657 -27.90 -14.79 11.02
N THR A 658 -28.14 -14.27 12.23
CA THR A 658 -29.52 -14.20 12.76
C THR A 658 -29.70 -13.06 13.76
N THR A 659 -30.61 -12.18 13.36
CA THR A 659 -31.58 -11.38 14.11
C THR A 659 -31.81 -11.79 15.58
N THR A 660 -31.86 -10.76 16.43
CA THR A 660 -32.36 -10.71 17.81
C THR A 660 -33.49 -11.69 18.15
N VAL A 661 -33.26 -12.62 19.08
CA VAL A 661 -34.21 -13.08 20.13
C VAL A 661 -33.41 -13.73 21.30
N VAL A 662 -33.71 -13.33 22.54
CA VAL A 662 -33.31 -13.88 23.86
C VAL A 662 -34.37 -14.94 24.27
N PRO A 663 -34.10 -16.16 24.86
CA PRO A 663 -33.47 -16.34 26.18
C PRO A 663 -32.73 -17.69 26.53
N GLU A 664 -32.05 -17.63 27.69
CA GLU A 664 -31.66 -18.64 28.72
C GLU A 664 -30.61 -19.77 28.47
N PRO A 665 -29.56 -19.87 29.33
CA PRO A 665 -28.63 -21.01 29.38
C PRO A 665 -28.90 -21.95 30.58
N THR A 666 -28.63 -23.25 30.39
CA THR A 666 -28.47 -24.24 31.48
C THR A 666 -27.13 -24.99 31.35
N GLU A 667 -26.32 -24.84 32.38
CA GLU A 667 -25.37 -25.74 33.07
C GLU A 667 -24.21 -26.46 32.32
N ASP A 668 -23.01 -25.95 32.62
CA ASP A 668 -21.68 -26.53 32.94
C ASP A 668 -21.43 -28.05 32.88
N VAL A 669 -20.28 -28.42 32.28
CA VAL A 669 -19.30 -29.39 32.83
C VAL A 669 -17.87 -29.05 32.36
N GLU A 670 -16.94 -28.89 33.31
CA GLU A 670 -15.50 -28.61 33.17
C GLU A 670 -14.63 -29.91 33.10
N PRO A 671 -13.40 -29.89 32.52
CA PRO A 671 -12.39 -30.88 32.91
C PRO A 671 -10.97 -30.33 33.20
N THR A 672 -10.55 -30.63 34.43
CA THR A 672 -9.23 -30.95 35.00
C THR A 672 -7.95 -30.96 34.13
N ILE A 673 -6.94 -30.21 34.60
CA ILE A 673 -5.53 -30.19 34.16
C ILE A 673 -4.71 -31.26 34.88
N THR A 674 -3.70 -31.83 34.20
CA THR A 674 -2.57 -32.53 34.87
C THR A 674 -1.24 -32.06 34.27
N THR A 675 -0.36 -31.54 35.14
CA THR A 675 0.98 -31.02 34.86
C THR A 675 2.03 -32.12 35.01
N THR A 676 3.12 -32.13 34.23
CA THR A 676 4.39 -32.72 34.70
C THR A 676 5.62 -32.01 34.11
N THR A 677 6.50 -31.65 35.04
CA THR A 677 7.75 -30.90 34.96
C THR A 677 8.89 -31.67 34.29
N LYS A 678 9.88 -30.97 33.69
CA LYS A 678 11.21 -31.56 33.42
C LYS A 678 12.36 -30.56 33.63
N THR A 679 13.38 -31.10 34.27
CA THR A 679 14.52 -30.44 34.93
C THR A 679 15.71 -30.20 34.01
N THR A 680 16.46 -29.15 34.34
CA THR A 680 17.69 -28.60 33.77
C THR A 680 18.90 -29.54 33.80
N THR A 681 19.83 -29.39 32.83
CA THR A 681 21.26 -29.66 33.05
C THR A 681 22.11 -28.65 32.26
N THR A 682 23.05 -28.03 32.96
CA THR A 682 23.93 -26.93 32.53
C THR A 682 25.29 -27.49 32.10
N THR A 683 25.88 -26.95 31.03
CA THR A 683 27.26 -27.19 30.63
C THR A 683 28.03 -25.88 30.57
N THR A 684 29.17 -25.85 31.26
CA THR A 684 30.10 -24.73 31.45
C THR A 684 31.13 -24.66 30.32
N THR A 685 31.42 -23.48 29.79
CA THR A 685 32.62 -23.23 28.96
C THR A 685 33.31 -21.92 29.33
N THR A 686 34.62 -22.03 29.52
CA THR A 686 35.58 -21.06 30.07
C THR A 686 36.00 -19.99 29.05
N LYS A 687 36.13 -18.73 29.51
CA LYS A 687 36.64 -17.57 28.75
C LYS A 687 38.18 -17.55 28.69
N THR A 688 38.72 -17.18 27.52
CA THR A 688 40.13 -16.85 27.31
C THR A 688 40.29 -15.33 27.15
N THR A 689 41.33 -14.80 27.79
CA THR A 689 41.68 -13.39 27.97
C THR A 689 42.64 -12.90 26.88
N THR A 690 42.39 -11.72 26.28
CA THR A 690 43.43 -10.95 25.57
C THR A 690 43.26 -9.45 25.85
N LYS A 691 44.37 -8.81 26.26
CA LYS A 691 44.52 -7.40 26.62
C LYS A 691 44.37 -6.46 25.42
N THR A 692 43.61 -5.39 25.59
CA THR A 692 43.52 -4.23 24.68
C THR A 692 44.23 -3.03 25.31
N THR A 693 45.03 -2.34 24.49
CA THR A 693 45.77 -1.11 24.82
C THR A 693 44.85 0.10 24.85
N THR A 694 44.99 0.93 25.88
CA THR A 694 44.18 2.11 26.21
C THR A 694 44.63 3.35 25.42
N THR A 695 43.67 4.08 24.86
CA THR A 695 43.81 5.51 24.53
C THR A 695 42.71 6.28 25.25
N THR A 696 43.13 7.27 26.02
CA THR A 696 42.34 8.08 26.96
C THR A 696 41.57 9.19 26.25
N THR A 697 40.26 9.29 26.49
CA THR A 697 39.52 10.56 26.31
C THR A 697 38.62 10.78 27.53
N THR A 698 38.81 11.93 28.14
CA THR A 698 38.24 12.41 29.40
C THR A 698 36.77 12.77 29.25
N THR A 699 35.89 12.18 30.08
CA THR A 699 34.52 12.69 30.29
C THR A 699 34.23 12.75 31.78
N THR A 700 33.92 13.96 32.24
CA THR A 700 33.66 14.34 33.63
C THR A 700 32.43 13.63 34.19
N THR A 701 32.61 12.80 35.23
CA THR A 701 31.52 12.18 35.99
C THR A 701 31.20 13.04 37.21
N LYS A 702 29.94 13.49 37.33
CA LYS A 702 29.41 14.10 38.56
C LYS A 702 28.78 13.00 39.40
N THR A 703 29.33 12.78 40.58
CA THR A 703 28.87 11.83 41.60
C THR A 703 27.61 12.36 42.27
N THR A 704 26.56 11.54 42.36
CA THR A 704 25.47 11.77 43.31
C THR A 704 25.20 10.48 44.09
N THR A 705 25.35 10.61 45.40
CA THR A 705 25.25 9.60 46.44
C THR A 705 23.82 9.05 46.58
N THR A 706 23.65 7.73 46.52
CA THR A 706 22.39 7.06 46.83
C THR A 706 22.27 6.91 48.35
N THR A 707 21.31 7.61 48.95
CA THR A 707 20.88 7.37 50.34
C THR A 707 19.53 6.68 50.29
N THR A 708 19.45 5.51 50.92
CA THR A 708 18.23 4.71 51.05
C THR A 708 17.33 5.36 52.09
N THR A 709 16.15 5.84 51.68
CA THR A 709 15.06 6.21 52.58
C THR A 709 13.77 5.50 52.15
N THR A 710 13.20 4.79 53.12
CA THR A 710 11.89 4.13 53.11
C THR A 710 10.78 5.11 52.69
N PRO A 711 9.82 4.72 51.82
CA PRO A 711 8.76 5.63 51.38
C PRO A 711 7.70 5.82 52.46
N GLU A 712 7.41 7.09 52.76
CA GLU A 712 6.18 7.54 53.43
C GLU A 712 4.95 7.33 52.52
N PRO A 713 3.73 7.28 53.08
CA PRO A 713 2.53 6.93 52.33
C PRO A 713 2.19 8.03 51.33
N THR A 714 2.16 7.64 50.05
CA THR A 714 1.78 8.49 48.93
C THR A 714 0.34 8.96 49.10
N LYS A 715 0.14 10.29 49.10
CA LYS A 715 -1.19 10.90 49.00
C LYS A 715 -1.94 10.34 47.79
N THR A 716 -3.18 9.94 48.00
CA THR A 716 -4.15 9.59 46.95
C THR A 716 -4.20 10.73 45.91
N PRO A 717 -4.05 10.46 44.60
CA PRO A 717 -4.18 11.49 43.58
C PRO A 717 -5.61 12.04 43.58
N GLU A 718 -5.75 13.34 43.86
CA GLU A 718 -7.03 14.06 43.81
C GLU A 718 -7.31 14.43 42.34
N PHE A 719 -8.09 13.60 41.65
CA PHE A 719 -8.50 13.84 40.27
C PHE A 719 -9.57 14.93 40.21
N LYS A 720 -9.49 15.81 39.20
CA LYS A 720 -10.41 16.93 39.02
C LYS A 720 -11.62 16.57 38.15
N CYS A 721 -11.45 15.61 37.25
CA CYS A 721 -12.47 15.08 36.36
C CYS A 721 -12.25 13.58 36.15
N MET A 722 -13.29 12.89 35.71
CA MET A 722 -13.26 11.45 35.55
C MET A 722 -12.27 10.97 34.48
N ALA A 723 -11.94 11.81 33.49
CA ALA A 723 -10.94 11.51 32.47
C ALA A 723 -9.50 11.39 33.02
N GLU A 724 -9.14 12.12 34.09
CA GLU A 724 -7.79 12.02 34.69
C GLU A 724 -7.54 10.64 35.32
N VAL A 725 -8.61 9.92 35.68
CA VAL A 725 -8.54 8.54 36.21
C VAL A 725 -7.97 7.57 35.17
N ILE A 726 -8.17 7.84 33.88
CA ILE A 726 -7.66 7.04 32.77
C ILE A 726 -6.55 7.72 31.97
N GLY A 727 -5.92 8.75 32.55
CA GLY A 727 -4.72 9.40 32.00
C GLY A 727 -4.99 10.54 31.00
N TYR A 728 -6.22 11.02 30.89
CA TYR A 728 -6.58 12.15 30.02
C TYR A 728 -6.84 13.42 30.84
N PRO A 729 -6.49 14.62 30.33
CA PRO A 729 -6.66 15.86 31.08
C PRO A 729 -8.13 16.25 31.24
N CYS A 730 -8.44 17.09 32.23
CA CYS A 730 -9.73 17.75 32.29
C CYS A 730 -9.84 18.88 31.27
N CYS A 731 -11.05 19.06 30.73
CA CYS A 731 -11.32 20.15 29.82
C CYS A 731 -11.21 21.50 30.53
N THR A 732 -10.78 22.51 29.78
CA THR A 732 -10.71 23.89 30.29
C THR A 732 -12.12 24.45 30.46
N SER A 733 -12.31 25.46 31.34
CA SER A 733 -13.63 26.03 31.63
C SER A 733 -14.35 26.67 30.43
N LYS A 734 -13.65 26.84 29.30
CA LYS A 734 -14.19 27.36 28.03
C LYS A 734 -14.69 26.25 27.09
N GLN A 735 -14.35 25.00 27.35
CA GLN A 735 -14.79 23.82 26.59
C GLN A 735 -15.99 23.22 27.30
N THR A 736 -17.17 23.36 26.70
CA THR A 736 -18.44 22.85 27.27
C THR A 736 -19.18 21.90 26.33
N LYS A 737 -18.74 21.77 25.06
CA LYS A 737 -19.36 20.92 24.04
C LYS A 737 -18.97 19.46 24.29
N VAL A 738 -19.97 18.60 24.45
CA VAL A 738 -19.80 17.15 24.61
C VAL A 738 -19.74 16.52 23.23
N TYR A 739 -18.60 15.92 22.88
CA TYR A 739 -18.39 15.21 21.61
C TYR A 739 -18.64 13.71 21.73
N ARG A 740 -18.47 13.17 22.94
CA ARG A 740 -18.67 11.75 23.23
C ARG A 740 -19.04 11.60 24.69
N THR A 741 -19.90 10.63 24.98
CA THR A 741 -20.18 10.22 26.36
C THR A 741 -19.87 8.73 26.48
N ASP A 742 -19.11 8.35 27.50
CA ASP A 742 -18.85 6.96 27.84
C ASP A 742 -18.89 6.74 29.37
N GLU A 743 -18.40 5.59 29.85
CA GLU A 743 -18.40 5.22 31.26
C GLU A 743 -17.54 6.12 32.16
N TYR A 744 -16.61 6.89 31.58
CA TYR A 744 -15.80 7.91 32.26
C TYR A 744 -16.39 9.32 32.11
N GLY A 745 -17.64 9.42 31.66
CA GLY A 745 -18.41 10.66 31.61
C GLY A 745 -18.46 11.31 30.23
N ASP A 746 -18.75 12.60 30.23
CA ASP A 746 -18.82 13.44 29.05
C ASP A 746 -17.41 13.91 28.68
N TRP A 747 -17.10 13.78 27.39
CA TRP A 747 -15.83 14.13 26.81
C TRP A 747 -15.97 15.30 25.87
N SER A 748 -14.99 16.20 25.93
CA SER A 748 -14.73 17.16 24.88
C SER A 748 -13.47 16.77 24.12
N PHE A 749 -13.32 17.28 22.90
CA PHE A 749 -12.07 17.17 22.18
C PHE A 749 -11.41 18.54 22.11
N ASN A 750 -10.16 18.62 22.56
CA ASN A 750 -9.36 19.81 22.47
C ASN A 750 -8.67 19.85 21.11
N PHE A 751 -9.29 20.51 20.14
CA PHE A 751 -8.76 20.67 18.78
C PHE A 751 -7.46 21.48 18.72
N LEU A 752 -7.13 22.28 19.75
CA LEU A 752 -5.85 23.00 19.85
C LEU A 752 -4.68 22.06 20.15
N LYS A 753 -4.92 21.02 20.95
CA LYS A 753 -3.89 20.04 21.39
C LYS A 753 -4.08 18.65 20.76
N LEU A 754 -5.05 18.51 19.87
CA LEU A 754 -5.48 17.25 19.24
C LEU A 754 -5.66 16.10 20.25
N GLN A 755 -6.25 16.40 21.41
CA GLN A 755 -6.38 15.43 22.50
C GLN A 755 -7.79 15.46 23.11
N TRP A 756 -8.27 14.29 23.53
CA TRP A 756 -9.51 14.15 24.30
C TRP A 756 -9.34 14.69 25.73
N CYS A 757 -10.38 15.32 26.27
CA CYS A 757 -10.43 15.79 27.66
C CYS A 757 -11.78 15.49 28.31
N GLY A 758 -11.82 15.38 29.64
CA GLY A 758 -13.05 15.09 30.39
C GLY A 758 -13.78 16.35 30.88
N LEU A 759 -15.09 16.39 30.67
CA LEU A 759 -16.00 17.43 31.18
C LEU A 759 -16.66 17.02 32.51
N THR A 760 -16.87 15.72 32.73
CA THR A 760 -17.51 15.23 33.96
C THR A 760 -16.59 15.38 35.15
N LYS A 761 -17.04 16.14 36.15
CA LYS A 761 -16.33 16.31 37.42
C LYS A 761 -16.12 14.96 38.10
N TYR A 762 -14.95 14.80 38.70
CA TYR A 762 -14.67 13.62 39.49
C TYR A 762 -15.42 13.72 40.82
N GLU A 763 -16.38 12.83 41.03
CA GLU A 763 -16.98 12.63 42.34
C GLU A 763 -16.33 11.38 42.96
N PRO A 764 -15.56 11.52 44.06
CA PRO A 764 -15.02 10.35 44.74
C PRO A 764 -16.18 9.52 45.27
N LYS A 765 -16.30 8.27 44.79
CA LYS A 765 -17.23 7.31 45.38
C LYS A 765 -16.83 7.10 46.83
N THR A 766 -17.66 7.60 47.74
CA THR A 766 -17.49 7.40 49.19
C THR A 766 -17.55 5.92 49.53
N GLU A 767 -16.51 5.47 50.25
CA GLU A 767 -16.45 4.33 51.17
C GLU A 767 -17.57 3.30 51.05
N ASN A 768 -17.29 2.17 50.37
CA ASN A 768 -17.70 0.81 50.74
C ASN A 768 -17.36 -0.27 49.69
N ASP A 769 -16.22 -0.20 48.99
CA ASP A 769 -15.85 -1.26 48.01
C ASP A 769 -14.33 -1.53 47.91
N GLU A 770 -13.56 -1.19 48.95
CA GLU A 770 -12.11 -1.46 49.00
C GLU A 770 -11.76 -2.94 49.30
N ASP A 771 -12.75 -3.77 49.63
CA ASP A 771 -12.52 -5.19 49.96
C ASP A 771 -12.90 -6.19 48.85
N VAL A 772 -13.39 -5.72 47.69
CA VAL A 772 -13.85 -6.63 46.62
C VAL A 772 -12.81 -6.81 45.51
N CYS A 773 -11.91 -5.84 45.30
CA CYS A 773 -10.97 -5.87 44.18
C CYS A 773 -9.51 -5.68 44.56
N TRP A 774 -8.78 -6.79 44.55
CA TRP A 774 -7.36 -6.86 44.90
C TRP A 774 -6.44 -6.17 43.87
N ALA A 775 -6.78 -6.19 42.58
CA ALA A 775 -5.91 -5.67 41.52
C ALA A 775 -5.71 -4.15 41.56
N ARG A 776 -6.66 -3.41 42.15
CA ARG A 776 -6.53 -1.96 42.37
C ARG A 776 -5.32 -1.61 43.24
N LYS A 777 -4.99 -2.47 44.21
CA LYS A 777 -3.80 -2.31 45.07
C LYS A 777 -2.49 -2.45 44.29
N LEU A 778 -2.53 -3.06 43.11
CA LEU A 778 -1.40 -3.23 42.20
C LEU A 778 -1.41 -2.21 41.05
N GLY A 779 -2.34 -1.25 41.04
CA GLY A 779 -2.46 -0.24 40.00
C GLY A 779 -3.25 -0.67 38.76
N TYR A 780 -3.97 -1.80 38.82
CA TYR A 780 -4.77 -2.32 37.70
C TYR A 780 -6.27 -2.25 38.02
N PRO A 781 -7.14 -2.05 37.01
CA PRO A 781 -8.59 -2.08 37.20
C PRO A 781 -9.06 -3.49 37.56
N CYS A 782 -10.28 -3.58 38.09
CA CYS A 782 -11.00 -4.84 38.19
C CYS A 782 -11.69 -5.09 36.87
N CYS A 783 -11.89 -6.36 36.51
CA CYS A 783 -12.74 -6.64 35.35
C CYS A 783 -14.18 -6.21 35.68
N GLU A 784 -14.86 -5.56 34.76
CA GLU A 784 -16.22 -5.07 34.94
C GLU A 784 -17.25 -6.18 34.77
N LYS A 785 -16.90 -7.20 33.97
CA LYS A 785 -17.67 -8.42 33.79
C LYS A 785 -16.77 -9.63 34.02
N CYS A 786 -17.38 -10.80 34.26
CA CYS A 786 -16.60 -12.03 34.25
C CYS A 786 -16.13 -12.31 32.82
N PRO A 787 -14.81 -12.32 32.54
CA PRO A 787 -14.33 -12.59 31.19
C PRO A 787 -14.51 -14.08 30.86
N LEU A 788 -14.93 -14.38 29.62
CA LEU A 788 -15.18 -15.74 29.12
C LEU A 788 -13.95 -16.67 29.19
N LEU A 789 -12.74 -16.09 29.31
CA LEU A 789 -11.50 -16.82 29.49
C LEU A 789 -10.59 -16.08 30.48
N THR A 790 -10.16 -16.76 31.55
CA THR A 790 -9.07 -16.27 32.40
C THR A 790 -7.75 -16.46 31.65
N LEU A 791 -7.03 -15.36 31.39
CA LEU A 791 -5.81 -15.38 30.56
C LEU A 791 -4.55 -15.71 31.36
N TYR A 792 -4.55 -15.41 32.66
CA TYR A 792 -3.38 -15.58 33.53
C TYR A 792 -3.80 -15.63 35.01
N LYS A 793 -3.10 -16.40 35.87
CA LYS A 793 -3.34 -16.42 37.33
C LYS A 793 -2.01 -16.39 38.07
N ASP A 794 -1.88 -15.50 39.03
CA ASP A 794 -0.68 -15.36 39.87
C ASP A 794 -1.01 -15.48 41.37
N SER A 795 -0.06 -15.12 42.25
CA SER A 795 -0.26 -15.14 43.70
C SER A 795 -1.23 -14.09 44.23
N ASN A 796 -1.60 -13.09 43.42
CA ASN A 796 -2.52 -12.02 43.80
C ASN A 796 -3.95 -12.33 43.36
N GLY A 797 -4.13 -13.00 42.22
CA GLY A 797 -5.43 -13.52 41.77
C GLY A 797 -5.48 -13.86 40.28
N SER A 798 -6.70 -14.07 39.77
CA SER A 798 -6.94 -14.38 38.36
C SER A 798 -7.04 -13.09 37.54
N TRP A 799 -6.39 -13.04 36.39
CA TRP A 799 -6.32 -11.88 35.51
C TRP A 799 -7.10 -12.11 34.21
N GLY A 800 -7.84 -11.09 33.79
CA GLY A 800 -8.55 -11.00 32.52
C GLY A 800 -8.01 -9.89 31.63
N LEU A 801 -8.50 -9.82 30.40
CA LEU A 801 -8.21 -8.74 29.47
C LEU A 801 -9.54 -8.16 28.98
N GLU A 802 -9.80 -6.91 29.34
CA GLU A 802 -10.94 -6.13 28.89
C GLU A 802 -10.44 -4.88 28.20
N HIS A 803 -10.97 -4.58 27.01
CA HIS A 803 -10.57 -3.40 26.22
C HIS A 803 -9.05 -3.27 26.04
N LEU A 804 -8.37 -4.40 25.77
CA LEU A 804 -6.91 -4.51 25.60
C LEU A 804 -6.07 -4.12 26.84
N ARG A 805 -6.66 -4.06 28.04
CA ARG A 805 -5.97 -3.78 29.30
C ARG A 805 -6.14 -4.93 30.30
N TRP A 806 -5.10 -5.17 31.10
CA TRP A 806 -5.11 -6.16 32.17
C TRP A 806 -6.05 -5.72 33.29
N CYS A 807 -6.93 -6.63 33.71
CA CYS A 807 -7.85 -6.41 34.82
C CYS A 807 -7.82 -7.59 35.80
N GLY A 808 -8.00 -7.32 37.10
CA GLY A 808 -8.15 -8.35 38.11
C GLY A 808 -9.57 -8.90 38.14
N ILE A 809 -9.71 -10.20 37.94
CA ILE A 809 -10.99 -10.89 38.03
C ILE A 809 -11.38 -11.01 39.50
N ILE A 810 -12.60 -10.58 39.81
CA ILE A 810 -13.21 -10.72 41.12
C ILE A 810 -13.97 -12.05 41.11
N GLU A 811 -13.49 -13.06 41.84
CA GLU A 811 -14.07 -14.41 41.82
C GLU A 811 -15.58 -14.41 42.20
N SER A 812 -16.02 -13.50 43.08
CA SER A 812 -17.44 -13.37 43.45
C SER A 812 -18.34 -12.84 42.32
N GLN A 813 -17.79 -12.13 41.32
CA GLN A 813 -18.52 -11.67 40.14
C GLN A 813 -18.68 -12.76 39.08
N CYS A 814 -17.79 -13.76 39.07
CA CYS A 814 -17.85 -14.91 38.18
C CYS A 814 -18.70 -16.07 38.73
N SER A 815 -19.22 -15.95 39.95
CA SER A 815 -19.96 -17.01 40.66
C SER A 815 -21.48 -16.98 40.43
N LYS A 816 -21.99 -16.22 39.44
CA LYS A 816 -23.41 -16.14 39.09
C LYS A 816 -23.59 -16.18 37.57
N ASN A 817 -23.75 -17.41 37.07
CA ASN A 817 -24.15 -17.86 35.72
C ASN A 817 -23.43 -17.25 34.52
#